data_AF-A0A1G4HZ11-F1
#
_entry.id   AF-A0A1G4HZ11-F1
#
_cell.length_a   1.000
_cell.length_b   1.000
_cell.length_c   1.000
_cell.angle_alpha   90.00
_cell.angle_beta   90.00
_cell.angle_gamma   90.00
#
_symmetry.space_group_name_H-M   'P 1'
#
loop_
_entity.id
_entity.type
_entity.pdbx_description
1 polymer ?
#
loop_
_entity_poly.entity_id
_entity_poly.type
_entity_poly.pdbx_seq_one_letter_code
_entity_poly.pdbx_strand_id
1 'polypeptide(L)'
;MEEDEAFANLVGVLQVVKSDGVSAFQYPDVAVKYRFNESLAVLSKPPLNVAAAELLVRKVFEVFADTTIVEYQRDMCSGRESLALRHLHERYQQTFAIISDWCGRLNSEESVALFTVSLRCHLLQPDLLTDESPPGKKELLSFLELHGHRVLKSIEEAGSAHSFTRVVDGSCDEVLQELHDLTLSSTSDIKALWKSVLVNCTLDRIASLDDDDFTVARIQSYMQWKDDVVDVFVRMALSPDPDDSEQRSEVNRWCKDLEQLLLVSYGQKRIASFWDVVVEYPDSTPTLQDLRFCLQRCTDDTLRNGLIKTVKWMLVSRLHRAGTRTEDILAILIGTIHSLCVLVPKNDQSSMIFTIVGDTLEHLKKRKDCVSAVVQAMTQPSGDSTLNIDLRNYASTGSALDNGDSFEGVWDATLPGTEQSSLSLHEKPDVLRVLLATISVNSLVEEYRQVLASQLLGKPMHNFDTSAEEEVLERLKCAFGEDVLAPCVVMIRDIQASRRYTQQLGEMHEGRATSDKTSSVESRRDWPLSLDVLSTTSWPKLSSCLPAGETQPIPDKYNPHPELASAMDDAKEGYKRLKANQRLEWVLSHGNVTLELQQKEVSASRFVAVTYDLSLFSASIVLYVRDISAEVDAPAPLVAVAERMGVKPQVLQQRISHLIPSVLLSADDNKTLSVQTNYVSTSNFTFDDAEEGEEQPAGLSPDQMNMLLSMLKAMLKAREACGASDIFNSMKMFGQFQGSIDDMRRLLQIFVAQGKLAVNEAKLYTLPKG
;
A
#
# COMPACT_ATOMS: atom_id res chain seq x y z
N MET A 1 33.96 -16.00 83.21
CA MET A 1 34.26 -14.82 84.05
C MET A 1 34.65 -13.63 83.20
N GLU A 2 35.78 -13.65 82.48
CA GLU A 2 36.16 -12.54 81.57
C GLU A 2 35.13 -12.34 80.43
N GLU A 3 34.58 -13.43 79.87
CA GLU A 3 33.54 -13.35 78.82
C GLU A 3 32.20 -12.83 79.37
N ASP A 4 31.78 -13.26 80.55
CA ASP A 4 30.51 -12.82 81.18
C ASP A 4 30.55 -11.32 81.54
N GLU A 5 31.71 -10.83 81.98
CA GLU A 5 31.96 -9.41 82.27
C GLU A 5 31.99 -8.59 80.97
N ALA A 6 32.59 -9.12 79.91
CA ALA A 6 32.57 -8.49 78.58
C ALA A 6 31.15 -8.39 78.00
N PHE A 7 30.31 -9.41 78.17
CA PHE A 7 28.88 -9.37 77.78
C PHE A 7 28.08 -8.38 78.63
N ALA A 8 28.32 -8.32 79.95
CA ALA A 8 27.66 -7.34 80.81
C ALA A 8 28.01 -5.89 80.41
N ASN A 9 29.27 -5.64 80.04
CA ASN A 9 29.72 -4.35 79.52
C ASN A 9 29.10 -4.02 78.14
N LEU A 10 28.98 -5.01 77.25
CA LEU A 10 28.28 -4.86 75.96
C LEU A 10 26.80 -4.51 76.14
N VAL A 11 26.11 -5.17 77.07
CA VAL A 11 24.71 -4.85 77.42
C VAL A 11 24.58 -3.44 78.01
N GLY A 12 25.53 -3.01 78.85
CA GLY A 12 25.58 -1.65 79.37
C GLY A 12 25.73 -0.60 78.26
N VAL A 13 26.59 -0.87 77.27
CA VAL A 13 26.75 0.00 76.09
C VAL A 13 25.48 0.03 75.24
N LEU A 14 24.81 -1.11 75.05
CA LEU A 14 23.52 -1.15 74.34
C LEU A 14 22.40 -0.41 75.08
N GLN A 15 22.44 -0.35 76.42
CA GLN A 15 21.53 0.49 77.20
C GLN A 15 21.79 1.99 76.99
N VAL A 16 23.05 2.40 76.89
CA VAL A 16 23.42 3.79 76.57
C VAL A 16 23.02 4.15 75.14
N VAL A 17 23.22 3.24 74.18
CA VAL A 17 22.74 3.42 72.80
C VAL A 17 21.22 3.61 72.78
N LYS A 18 20.48 2.87 73.62
CA LYS A 18 19.03 2.99 73.72
C LYS A 18 18.55 4.30 74.38
N SER A 19 19.30 4.87 75.33
CA SER A 19 18.90 6.11 76.02
C SER A 19 19.33 7.37 75.29
N ASP A 20 20.57 7.38 74.77
CA ASP A 20 21.25 8.60 74.31
C ASP A 20 21.51 8.59 72.78
N GLY A 21 21.15 7.49 72.11
CA GLY A 21 21.37 7.29 70.67
C GLY A 21 22.81 6.92 70.33
N VAL A 22 23.02 6.51 69.07
CA VAL A 22 24.35 6.09 68.58
C VAL A 22 25.36 7.25 68.55
N SER A 23 24.88 8.49 68.45
CA SER A 23 25.68 9.72 68.45
C SER A 23 26.47 9.94 69.75
N ALA A 24 26.04 9.35 70.88
CA ALA A 24 26.78 9.40 72.15
C ALA A 24 28.20 8.81 72.05
N PHE A 25 28.44 7.95 71.06
CA PHE A 25 29.72 7.29 70.82
C PHE A 25 30.62 7.95 69.76
N GLN A 26 30.22 9.11 69.21
CA GLN A 26 31.14 9.96 68.41
C GLN A 26 32.17 10.67 69.31
N TYR A 27 31.78 11.05 70.55
CA TYR A 27 32.65 11.66 71.56
C TYR A 27 32.46 11.01 72.94
N PRO A 28 32.75 9.72 73.10
CA PRO A 28 32.52 9.01 74.35
C PRO A 28 33.50 9.44 75.42
N ASP A 29 33.08 9.36 76.69
CA ASP A 29 34.01 9.42 77.83
C ASP A 29 35.12 8.37 77.64
N VAL A 30 36.38 8.79 77.78
CA VAL A 30 37.58 8.00 77.48
C VAL A 30 37.57 6.66 78.24
N ALA A 31 37.03 6.66 79.46
CA ALA A 31 36.91 5.47 80.30
C ALA A 31 35.90 4.44 79.77
N VAL A 32 34.76 4.90 79.24
CA VAL A 32 33.71 4.04 78.67
C VAL A 32 34.18 3.45 77.34
N LYS A 33 34.83 4.26 76.50
CA LYS A 33 35.44 3.81 75.25
C LYS A 33 36.52 2.74 75.48
N TYR A 34 37.37 2.93 76.49
CA TYR A 34 38.44 1.98 76.81
C TYR A 34 37.89 0.62 77.27
N ARG A 35 36.94 0.62 78.22
CA ARG A 35 36.31 -0.61 78.73
C ARG A 35 35.53 -1.37 77.66
N PHE A 36 34.84 -0.64 76.78
CA PHE A 36 34.12 -1.24 75.67
C PHE A 36 35.09 -1.88 74.66
N ASN A 37 36.18 -1.19 74.32
CA ASN A 37 37.20 -1.75 73.42
C ASN A 37 37.90 -2.99 74.00
N GLU A 38 38.17 -3.00 75.30
CA GLU A 38 38.70 -4.17 76.00
C GLU A 38 37.71 -5.34 75.95
N SER A 39 36.42 -5.06 76.16
CA SER A 39 35.34 -6.06 76.06
C SER A 39 35.19 -6.60 74.63
N LEU A 40 35.27 -5.75 73.59
CA LEU A 40 35.27 -6.20 72.19
C LEU A 40 36.50 -7.05 71.86
N ALA A 41 37.67 -6.72 72.42
CA ALA A 41 38.88 -7.50 72.24
C ALA A 41 38.77 -8.91 72.86
N VAL A 42 38.12 -9.03 74.02
CA VAL A 42 37.84 -10.34 74.66
C VAL A 42 36.84 -11.15 73.81
N LEU A 43 35.81 -10.50 73.26
CA LEU A 43 34.76 -11.13 72.44
C LEU A 43 35.15 -11.41 70.98
N SER A 44 36.34 -11.00 70.54
CA SER A 44 36.83 -11.21 69.17
C SER A 44 37.18 -12.66 68.84
N LYS A 45 37.24 -13.55 69.84
CA LYS A 45 37.57 -14.97 69.66
C LYS A 45 36.33 -15.79 69.25
N PRO A 46 36.42 -16.66 68.22
CA PRO A 46 35.32 -17.54 67.85
C PRO A 46 35.04 -18.58 68.97
N PRO A 47 33.78 -19.00 69.18
CA PRO A 47 32.60 -18.80 68.33
C PRO A 47 31.68 -17.61 68.73
N LEU A 48 31.99 -16.89 69.81
CA LEU A 48 31.10 -15.87 70.37
C LEU A 48 31.10 -14.54 69.60
N ASN A 49 32.15 -14.31 68.81
CA ASN A 49 32.36 -13.11 68.03
C ASN A 49 31.22 -12.80 67.05
N VAL A 50 30.72 -13.81 66.33
CA VAL A 50 29.61 -13.66 65.37
C VAL A 50 28.31 -13.32 66.09
N ALA A 51 27.97 -14.08 67.14
CA ALA A 51 26.74 -13.84 67.92
C ALA A 51 26.74 -12.46 68.62
N ALA A 52 27.91 -12.02 69.11
CA ALA A 52 28.06 -10.69 69.70
C ALA A 52 27.90 -9.58 68.64
N ALA A 53 28.48 -9.76 67.45
CA ALA A 53 28.35 -8.82 66.34
C ALA A 53 26.90 -8.72 65.82
N GLU A 54 26.23 -9.85 65.61
CA GLU A 54 24.81 -9.88 65.20
C GLU A 54 23.90 -9.23 66.23
N LEU A 55 24.10 -9.51 67.53
CA LEU A 55 23.31 -8.92 68.61
C LEU A 55 23.50 -7.41 68.67
N LEU A 56 24.74 -6.94 68.51
CA LEU A 56 25.08 -5.52 68.48
C LEU A 56 24.40 -4.84 67.28
N VAL A 57 24.52 -5.40 66.08
CA VAL A 57 23.90 -4.85 64.86
C VAL A 57 22.39 -4.79 65.01
N ARG A 58 21.76 -5.87 65.48
CA ARG A 58 20.31 -5.95 65.66
C ARG A 58 19.80 -4.92 66.67
N LYS A 59 20.49 -4.76 67.81
CA LYS A 59 20.06 -3.81 68.86
C LYS A 59 20.29 -2.36 68.48
N VAL A 60 21.39 -2.06 67.77
CA VAL A 60 21.61 -0.73 67.20
C VAL A 60 20.57 -0.42 66.13
N PHE A 61 20.22 -1.41 65.29
CA PHE A 61 19.16 -1.25 64.28
C PHE A 61 17.78 -1.03 64.90
N GLU A 62 17.40 -1.75 65.97
CA GLU A 62 16.13 -1.50 66.69
C GLU A 62 16.02 -0.02 67.12
N VAL A 63 17.08 0.55 67.70
CA VAL A 63 17.12 1.97 68.09
C VAL A 63 17.09 2.91 66.88
N PHE A 64 17.80 2.56 65.81
CA PHE A 64 17.80 3.32 64.55
C PHE A 64 16.40 3.33 63.90
N ALA A 65 15.68 2.21 63.94
CA ALA A 65 14.33 2.09 63.43
C ALA A 65 13.34 2.94 64.23
N ASP A 66 13.40 2.88 65.56
CA ASP A 66 12.49 3.62 66.46
C ASP A 66 12.66 5.16 66.37
N THR A 67 13.81 5.63 65.90
CA THR A 67 14.14 7.07 65.82
C THR A 67 14.20 7.59 64.39
N THR A 68 15.15 7.10 63.60
CA THR A 68 15.49 7.66 62.29
C THR A 68 14.51 7.22 61.20
N ILE A 69 14.06 5.96 61.23
CA ILE A 69 13.08 5.48 60.23
C ILE A 69 11.71 6.14 60.46
N VAL A 70 11.27 6.29 61.71
CA VAL A 70 10.00 6.99 62.03
C VAL A 70 10.04 8.46 61.59
N GLU A 71 11.16 9.16 61.83
CA GLU A 71 11.34 10.53 61.35
C GLU A 71 11.34 10.62 59.83
N TYR A 72 12.02 9.70 59.15
CA TYR A 72 12.01 9.58 57.69
C TYR A 72 10.59 9.37 57.14
N GLN A 73 9.83 8.42 57.69
CA GLN A 73 8.47 8.11 57.24
C GLN A 73 7.55 9.33 57.41
N ARG A 74 7.65 10.02 58.54
CA ARG A 74 6.89 11.25 58.78
C ARG A 74 7.27 12.35 57.79
N ASP A 75 8.55 12.53 57.53
CA ASP A 75 9.02 13.60 56.63
C ASP A 75 8.67 13.31 55.17
N MET A 76 8.74 12.05 54.73
CA MET A 76 8.25 11.57 53.43
C MET A 76 6.75 11.85 53.24
N CYS A 77 5.92 11.55 54.23
CA CYS A 77 4.48 11.83 54.19
C CYS A 77 4.15 13.33 54.29
N SER A 78 5.12 14.19 54.61
CA SER A 78 4.93 15.65 54.77
C SER A 78 5.30 16.48 53.53
N GLY A 79 5.68 15.84 52.41
CA GLY A 79 6.10 16.53 51.18
C GLY A 79 7.50 17.14 51.25
N ARG A 80 8.39 16.58 52.10
CA ARG A 80 9.81 16.97 52.24
C ARG A 80 10.72 15.80 51.90
N GLU A 81 10.49 15.18 50.75
CA GLU A 81 11.06 13.88 50.37
C GLU A 81 12.58 13.95 50.16
N SER A 82 13.10 15.00 49.52
CA SER A 82 14.55 15.16 49.32
C SER A 82 15.31 15.40 50.63
N LEU A 83 14.74 16.18 51.56
CA LEU A 83 15.32 16.39 52.89
C LEU A 83 15.25 15.12 53.74
N ALA A 84 14.17 14.35 53.60
CA ALA A 84 14.02 13.07 54.31
C ALA A 84 15.10 12.06 53.86
N LEU A 85 15.36 11.94 52.56
CA LEU A 85 16.42 11.07 52.02
C LEU A 85 17.81 11.51 52.46
N ARG A 86 18.11 12.82 52.39
CA ARG A 86 19.40 13.36 52.87
C ARG A 86 19.64 13.10 54.35
N HIS A 87 18.66 13.39 55.20
CA HIS A 87 18.79 13.13 56.65
C HIS A 87 18.94 11.63 56.95
N LEU A 88 18.22 10.76 56.23
CA LEU A 88 18.36 9.32 56.35
C LEU A 88 19.77 8.88 55.95
N HIS A 89 20.28 9.39 54.83
CA HIS A 89 21.61 9.12 54.31
C HIS A 89 22.72 9.55 55.30
N GLU A 90 22.68 10.79 55.81
CA GLU A 90 23.66 11.30 56.78
C GLU A 90 23.71 10.45 58.05
N ARG A 91 22.54 10.12 58.62
CA ARG A 91 22.46 9.30 59.84
C ARG A 91 22.84 7.84 59.60
N TYR A 92 22.53 7.31 58.42
CA TYR A 92 22.96 5.98 58.01
C TYR A 92 24.48 5.91 57.93
N GLN A 93 25.14 6.85 57.24
CA GLN A 93 26.61 6.86 57.12
C GLN A 93 27.29 6.95 58.49
N GLN A 94 26.80 7.83 59.38
CA GLN A 94 27.33 7.97 60.73
C GLN A 94 27.20 6.67 61.54
N THR A 95 26.03 6.03 61.49
CA THR A 95 25.75 4.80 62.24
C THR A 95 26.51 3.61 61.65
N PHE A 96 26.56 3.51 60.33
CA PHE A 96 27.26 2.45 59.60
C PHE A 96 28.78 2.48 59.86
N ALA A 97 29.40 3.66 59.89
CA ALA A 97 30.83 3.80 60.22
C ALA A 97 31.17 3.28 61.63
N ILE A 98 30.29 3.56 62.61
CA ILE A 98 30.45 3.10 64.00
C ILE A 98 30.27 1.58 64.09
N ILE A 99 29.25 1.02 63.43
CA ILE A 99 29.02 -0.43 63.38
C ILE A 99 30.18 -1.14 62.68
N SER A 100 30.69 -0.58 61.59
CA SER A 100 31.82 -1.13 60.84
C SER A 100 33.10 -1.20 61.69
N ASP A 101 33.42 -0.14 62.46
CA ASP A 101 34.55 -0.16 63.41
C ASP A 101 34.35 -1.22 64.50
N TRP A 102 33.13 -1.37 65.04
CA TRP A 102 32.83 -2.36 66.08
C TRP A 102 32.90 -3.81 65.56
N CYS A 103 32.33 -4.08 64.39
CA CYS A 103 32.35 -5.40 63.75
C CYS A 103 33.75 -5.80 63.26
N GLY A 104 34.55 -4.84 62.79
CA GLY A 104 35.97 -5.07 62.45
C GLY A 104 36.79 -5.49 63.68
N ARG A 105 36.56 -4.85 64.84
CA ARG A 105 37.20 -5.21 66.11
C ARG A 105 36.78 -6.59 66.64
N LEU A 106 35.57 -7.03 66.32
CA LEU A 106 35.05 -8.37 66.62
C LEU A 106 35.50 -9.43 65.60
N ASN A 107 36.25 -9.07 64.56
CA ASN A 107 36.67 -9.97 63.48
C ASN A 107 35.47 -10.67 62.79
N SER A 108 34.36 -9.92 62.60
CA SER A 108 33.13 -10.38 61.94
C SER A 108 32.57 -9.26 61.04
N GLU A 109 33.26 -8.99 59.94
CA GLU A 109 32.88 -7.93 58.98
C GLU A 109 31.57 -8.25 58.23
N GLU A 110 31.25 -9.53 58.05
CA GLU A 110 30.01 -9.98 57.40
C GLU A 110 28.74 -9.54 58.13
N SER A 111 28.81 -9.37 59.46
CA SER A 111 27.67 -8.97 60.29
C SER A 111 27.20 -7.54 60.00
N VAL A 112 28.07 -6.67 59.45
CA VAL A 112 27.72 -5.29 59.09
C VAL A 112 26.66 -5.25 57.98
N ALA A 113 26.68 -6.23 57.06
CA ALA A 113 25.71 -6.31 55.97
C ALA A 113 24.27 -6.49 56.48
N LEU A 114 24.07 -7.11 57.66
CA LEU A 114 22.75 -7.27 58.28
C LEU A 114 22.09 -5.92 58.60
N PHE A 115 22.87 -4.87 58.89
CA PHE A 115 22.34 -3.53 59.13
C PHE A 115 21.71 -2.96 57.86
N THR A 116 22.43 -3.05 56.74
CA THR A 116 21.98 -2.57 55.43
C THR A 116 20.78 -3.38 54.91
N VAL A 117 20.80 -4.71 55.08
CA VAL A 117 19.66 -5.57 54.74
C VAL A 117 18.42 -5.20 55.58
N SER A 118 18.60 -5.01 56.89
CA SER A 118 17.50 -4.62 57.78
C SER A 118 16.91 -3.27 57.37
N LEU A 119 17.74 -2.30 56.96
CA LEU A 119 17.27 -1.02 56.45
C LEU A 119 16.41 -1.19 55.19
N ARG A 120 16.87 -1.96 54.21
CA ARG A 120 16.13 -2.24 52.96
C ARG A 120 14.78 -2.89 53.26
N CYS A 121 14.74 -3.86 54.18
CA CYS A 121 13.49 -4.52 54.58
C CYS A 121 12.48 -3.52 55.16
N HIS A 122 12.90 -2.61 56.04
CA HIS A 122 11.99 -1.65 56.67
C HIS A 122 11.49 -0.54 55.72
N LEU A 123 12.25 -0.23 54.67
CA LEU A 123 11.90 0.81 53.71
C LEU A 123 11.08 0.29 52.53
N LEU A 124 11.35 -0.93 52.05
CA LEU A 124 10.83 -1.42 50.77
C LEU A 124 10.05 -2.73 50.87
N GLN A 125 10.36 -3.62 51.82
CA GLN A 125 9.71 -4.94 51.85
C GLN A 125 8.30 -4.83 52.48
N PRO A 126 7.24 -5.33 51.80
CA PRO A 126 5.93 -5.44 52.43
C PRO A 126 5.97 -6.45 53.57
N ASP A 127 5.15 -6.25 54.59
CA ASP A 127 5.06 -7.21 55.69
C ASP A 127 4.52 -8.56 55.16
N LEU A 128 5.28 -9.62 55.40
CA LEU A 128 5.03 -10.96 54.85
C LEU A 128 3.73 -11.59 55.35
N LEU A 129 3.16 -11.08 56.45
CA LEU A 129 1.93 -11.60 57.05
C LEU A 129 0.68 -10.79 56.71
N THR A 130 0.83 -9.49 56.49
CA THR A 130 -0.29 -8.54 56.28
C THR A 130 -0.36 -8.01 54.85
N ASP A 131 0.70 -8.19 54.05
CA ASP A 131 0.89 -7.60 52.71
C ASP A 131 0.81 -6.06 52.70
N GLU A 132 0.88 -5.44 53.87
CA GLU A 132 0.87 -3.99 53.99
C GLU A 132 2.23 -3.42 53.59
N SER A 133 2.22 -2.48 52.64
CA SER A 133 3.43 -1.76 52.22
C SER A 133 3.90 -0.82 53.33
N PRO A 134 5.21 -0.71 53.60
CA PRO A 134 5.72 0.18 54.63
C PRO A 134 5.28 1.64 54.35
N PRO A 135 4.91 2.41 55.40
CA PRO A 135 4.49 3.79 55.24
C PRO A 135 5.63 4.62 54.64
N GLY A 136 5.32 5.49 53.68
CA GLY A 136 6.32 6.27 52.95
C GLY A 136 6.90 5.58 51.70
N LYS A 137 6.66 4.27 51.47
CA LYS A 137 7.14 3.58 50.26
C LYS A 137 6.49 4.13 48.99
N LYS A 138 5.18 4.36 48.99
CA LYS A 138 4.46 4.86 47.81
C LYS A 138 4.88 6.29 47.48
N GLU A 139 5.02 7.10 48.51
CA GLU A 139 5.49 8.47 48.46
C GLU A 139 6.92 8.51 47.91
N LEU A 140 7.82 7.65 48.41
CA LEU A 140 9.17 7.48 47.89
C LEU A 140 9.18 7.13 46.40
N LEU A 141 8.43 6.10 45.99
CA LEU A 141 8.39 5.69 44.58
C LEU A 141 7.83 6.81 43.68
N SER A 142 6.79 7.53 44.12
CA SER A 142 6.23 8.65 43.37
C SER A 142 7.19 9.84 43.25
N PHE A 143 7.93 10.15 44.32
CA PHE A 143 8.95 11.18 44.33
C PHE A 143 10.09 10.81 43.37
N LEU A 144 10.57 9.56 43.44
CA LEU A 144 11.62 9.04 42.57
C LEU A 144 11.17 9.02 41.11
N GLU A 145 9.91 8.69 40.82
CA GLU A 145 9.35 8.74 39.46
C GLU A 145 9.44 10.16 38.88
N LEU A 146 8.96 11.16 39.63
CA LEU A 146 9.02 12.57 39.22
C LEU A 146 10.46 13.07 39.10
N HIS A 147 11.33 12.61 40.02
CA HIS A 147 12.75 12.94 40.00
C HIS A 147 13.45 12.36 38.78
N GLY A 148 13.19 11.10 38.42
CA GLY A 148 13.74 10.46 37.22
C GLY A 148 13.40 11.23 35.94
N HIS A 149 12.16 11.68 35.79
CA HIS A 149 11.75 12.51 34.65
C HIS A 149 12.49 13.86 34.62
N ARG A 150 12.69 14.50 35.77
CA ARG A 150 13.47 15.75 35.87
C ARG A 150 14.93 15.55 35.49
N VAL A 151 15.56 14.47 35.96
CA VAL A 151 16.95 14.14 35.62
C VAL A 151 17.09 13.85 34.13
N LEU A 152 16.20 13.03 33.55
CA LEU A 152 16.19 12.74 32.11
C LEU A 152 16.08 14.02 31.28
N LYS A 153 15.17 14.93 31.65
CA LYS A 153 15.03 16.23 30.99
C LYS A 153 16.29 17.10 31.12
N SER A 154 16.91 17.11 32.29
CA SER A 154 18.16 17.84 32.52
C SER A 154 19.32 17.30 31.68
N ILE A 155 19.40 15.97 31.48
CA ILE A 155 20.42 15.35 30.62
C ILE A 155 20.18 15.74 29.16
N GLU A 156 18.92 15.72 28.71
CA GLU A 156 18.56 16.14 27.34
C GLU A 156 18.90 17.61 27.07
N GLU A 157 18.61 18.52 28.00
CA GLU A 157 18.95 19.94 27.89
C GLU A 157 20.47 20.17 27.87
N ALA A 158 21.24 19.39 28.63
CA ALA A 158 22.69 19.46 28.65
C ALA A 158 23.34 18.96 27.35
N GLY A 159 22.76 17.93 26.71
CA GLY A 159 23.25 17.38 25.43
C GLY A 159 23.06 18.33 24.23
N SER A 160 22.06 19.21 24.26
CA SER A 160 21.81 20.18 23.18
C SER A 160 22.84 21.32 23.14
N ALA A 161 23.59 21.56 24.22
CA ALA A 161 24.68 22.51 24.24
C ALA A 161 25.98 21.80 23.81
N HIS A 162 26.44 22.04 22.58
CA HIS A 162 27.71 21.51 22.09
C HIS A 162 28.90 21.97 22.95
N SER A 163 29.21 21.21 23.99
CA SER A 163 30.54 21.19 24.61
C SER A 163 31.08 19.77 24.57
N PHE A 164 31.79 19.48 23.48
CA PHE A 164 32.86 18.48 23.49
C PHE A 164 33.72 18.75 24.74
N THR A 165 33.85 17.73 25.60
CA THR A 165 34.57 17.71 26.90
C THR A 165 33.80 18.21 28.13
N ARG A 166 32.86 17.41 28.65
CA ARG A 166 32.73 17.04 30.09
C ARG A 166 31.38 16.35 30.38
N VAL A 167 31.35 15.02 30.34
CA VAL A 167 30.58 14.21 31.33
C VAL A 167 31.46 13.04 31.80
N VAL A 168 32.78 13.28 31.86
CA VAL A 168 33.76 12.36 32.46
C VAL A 168 34.07 12.79 33.91
N ASP A 169 33.24 13.64 34.52
CA ASP A 169 33.41 14.03 35.91
C ASP A 169 32.06 14.22 36.61
N GLY A 170 31.49 13.11 37.06
CA GLY A 170 31.15 12.97 38.49
C GLY A 170 30.05 13.80 39.13
N SER A 171 29.24 14.59 38.43
CA SER A 171 28.02 15.14 39.08
C SER A 171 26.87 14.13 39.01
N CYS A 172 26.98 13.05 39.79
CA CYS A 172 25.79 12.27 40.12
C CYS A 172 24.80 13.23 40.78
N ASP A 173 23.54 13.18 40.34
CA ASP A 173 22.47 13.87 41.05
C ASP A 173 22.50 13.46 42.53
N GLU A 174 22.35 14.42 43.45
CA GLU A 174 22.48 14.19 44.90
C GLU A 174 21.59 13.02 45.37
N VAL A 175 20.38 12.89 44.82
CA VAL A 175 19.44 11.83 45.18
C VAL A 175 19.91 10.47 44.68
N LEU A 176 20.48 10.39 43.46
CA LEU A 176 21.02 9.14 42.92
C LEU A 176 22.24 8.67 43.70
N GLN A 177 23.08 9.61 44.17
CA GLN A 177 24.22 9.30 45.03
C GLN A 177 23.73 8.82 46.41
N GLU A 178 22.77 9.51 47.02
CA GLU A 178 22.16 9.10 48.29
C GLU A 178 21.57 7.68 48.21
N LEU A 179 20.89 7.34 47.10
CA LEU A 179 20.34 6.00 46.86
C LEU A 179 21.42 4.92 46.67
N HIS A 180 22.55 5.25 46.05
CA HIS A 180 23.68 4.33 45.89
C HIS A 180 24.37 4.06 47.22
N ASP A 181 24.60 5.10 48.01
CA ASP A 181 25.26 5.00 49.31
C ASP A 181 24.38 4.29 50.34
N LEU A 182 23.06 4.44 50.24
CA LEU A 182 22.08 3.63 50.98
C LEU A 182 21.92 2.22 50.40
N THR A 183 22.56 1.92 49.27
CA THR A 183 22.50 0.67 48.51
C THR A 183 21.09 0.26 48.05
N LEU A 184 20.19 1.24 47.98
CA LEU A 184 18.80 1.07 47.59
C LEU A 184 18.66 0.91 46.07
N SER A 185 19.60 1.45 45.27
CA SER A 185 19.62 1.32 43.80
C SER A 185 19.69 -0.14 43.32
N SER A 186 20.27 -1.05 44.10
CA SER A 186 20.31 -2.48 43.79
C SER A 186 18.97 -3.21 43.94
N THR A 187 17.96 -2.57 44.57
CA THR A 187 16.69 -3.21 44.91
C THR A 187 15.78 -3.36 43.69
N SER A 188 15.06 -4.48 43.59
CA SER A 188 14.15 -4.78 42.48
C SER A 188 13.07 -3.71 42.25
N ASP A 189 12.53 -3.13 43.33
CA ASP A 189 11.44 -2.16 43.26
C ASP A 189 11.88 -0.84 42.59
N ILE A 190 13.04 -0.33 42.99
CA ILE A 190 13.61 0.90 42.42
C ILE A 190 14.10 0.64 40.99
N LYS A 191 14.68 -0.54 40.73
CA LYS A 191 15.03 -0.96 39.37
C LYS A 191 13.79 -1.03 38.46
N ALA A 192 12.68 -1.59 38.94
CA ALA A 192 11.43 -1.65 38.20
C ALA A 192 10.85 -0.25 37.94
N LEU A 193 10.93 0.65 38.94
CA LEU A 193 10.54 2.04 38.78
C LEU A 193 11.35 2.74 37.69
N TRP A 194 12.68 2.65 37.73
CA TRP A 194 13.55 3.26 36.71
C TRP A 194 13.27 2.70 35.31
N LYS A 195 13.05 1.39 35.19
CA LYS A 195 12.60 0.81 33.92
C LYS A 195 11.29 1.41 33.44
N SER A 196 10.30 1.55 34.32
CA SER A 196 9.00 2.15 33.97
C SER A 196 9.15 3.60 33.49
N VAL A 197 9.96 4.41 34.19
CA VAL A 197 10.26 5.80 33.80
C VAL A 197 10.93 5.85 32.42
N LEU A 198 11.92 4.99 32.17
CA LEU A 198 12.63 4.94 30.89
C LEU A 198 11.72 4.47 29.75
N VAL A 199 10.87 3.47 30.00
CA VAL A 199 9.86 2.98 29.04
C VAL A 199 8.89 4.08 28.69
N ASN A 200 8.29 4.75 29.67
CA ASN A 200 7.33 5.83 29.45
C ASN A 200 7.98 7.01 28.69
N CYS A 201 9.16 7.44 29.11
CA CYS A 201 9.90 8.51 28.42
C CYS A 201 10.22 8.14 26.96
N THR A 202 10.63 6.90 26.70
CA THR A 202 10.87 6.42 25.33
C THR A 202 9.59 6.42 24.51
N LEU A 203 8.47 5.97 25.08
CA LEU A 203 7.17 5.95 24.39
C LEU A 203 6.62 7.35 24.14
N ASP A 204 6.73 8.27 25.09
CA ASP A 204 6.30 9.67 24.94
C ASP A 204 7.10 10.38 23.83
N ARG A 205 8.41 10.11 23.75
CA ARG A 205 9.28 10.65 22.69
C ARG A 205 8.95 10.09 21.30
N ILE A 206 8.45 8.86 21.22
CA ILE A 206 7.94 8.27 19.98
C ILE A 206 6.54 8.82 19.69
N ALA A 207 5.71 9.05 20.70
CA ALA A 207 4.39 9.64 20.54
C ALA A 207 4.48 11.07 19.98
N SER A 208 5.51 11.83 20.37
CA SER A 208 5.79 13.16 19.81
C SER A 208 6.39 13.18 18.41
N LEU A 209 6.61 12.02 17.76
CA LEU A 209 6.94 11.99 16.33
C LEU A 209 5.80 12.60 15.54
N ASP A 210 6.11 13.57 14.68
CA ASP A 210 5.16 14.09 13.69
C ASP A 210 4.70 12.93 12.79
N ASP A 211 3.38 12.81 12.66
CA ASP A 211 2.74 11.77 11.86
C ASP A 211 2.71 12.14 10.36
N ASP A 212 3.04 13.38 9.99
CA ASP A 212 2.86 13.92 8.63
C ASP A 212 4.15 14.14 7.82
N ASP A 213 5.35 13.91 8.41
CA ASP A 213 6.63 14.07 7.69
C ASP A 213 7.36 12.74 7.54
N PHE A 214 7.24 12.15 6.35
CA PHE A 214 7.87 10.89 5.97
C PHE A 214 9.15 11.07 5.14
N THR A 215 9.55 12.31 4.86
CA THR A 215 10.65 12.63 3.94
C THR A 215 12.03 12.60 4.61
N VAL A 216 12.08 12.56 5.95
CA VAL A 216 13.32 12.65 6.72
C VAL A 216 13.59 11.35 7.48
N ALA A 217 14.81 10.82 7.37
CA ALA A 217 15.29 9.73 8.22
C ALA A 217 15.48 10.25 9.65
N ARG A 218 14.71 9.72 10.60
CA ARG A 218 14.74 10.17 12.01
C ARG A 218 15.34 9.11 12.93
N ILE A 219 15.39 7.83 12.55
CA ILE A 219 15.85 6.76 13.47
C ILE A 219 17.26 6.98 14.02
N GLN A 220 18.17 7.56 13.23
CA GLN A 220 19.53 7.86 13.67
C GLN A 220 19.55 8.90 14.79
N SER A 221 18.69 9.92 14.72
CA SER A 221 18.54 10.93 15.78
C SER A 221 17.99 10.32 17.06
N TYR A 222 17.03 9.38 16.95
CA TYR A 222 16.48 8.66 18.09
C TYR A 222 17.51 7.72 18.75
N MET A 223 18.39 7.11 17.96
CA MET A 223 19.49 6.30 18.47
C MET A 223 20.54 7.13 19.19
N GLN A 224 20.91 8.29 18.63
CA GLN A 224 21.80 9.24 19.30
C GLN A 224 21.20 9.74 20.61
N TRP A 225 19.92 10.11 20.61
CA TRP A 225 19.22 10.50 21.84
C TRP A 225 19.22 9.38 22.90
N LYS A 226 19.03 8.11 22.50
CA LYS A 226 19.14 6.98 23.43
C LYS A 226 20.55 6.90 24.04
N ASP A 227 21.59 6.99 23.21
CA ASP A 227 22.99 6.90 23.68
C ASP A 227 23.37 8.07 24.60
N ASP A 228 22.89 9.28 24.29
CA ASP A 228 23.22 10.50 25.02
C ASP A 228 22.38 10.71 26.29
N VAL A 229 21.12 10.25 26.30
CA VAL A 229 20.18 10.50 27.41
C VAL A 229 19.89 9.23 28.20
N VAL A 230 19.38 8.20 27.53
CA VAL A 230 18.91 6.96 28.18
C VAL A 230 20.08 6.17 28.76
N ASP A 231 21.15 5.95 27.98
CA ASP A 231 22.31 5.19 28.43
C ASP A 231 23.11 5.93 29.52
N VAL A 232 23.15 7.27 29.45
CA VAL A 232 23.75 8.10 30.52
C VAL A 232 22.95 7.94 31.81
N PHE A 233 21.63 8.03 31.75
CA PHE A 233 20.77 7.83 32.92
C PHE A 233 20.91 6.41 33.49
N VAL A 234 20.91 5.37 32.65
CA VAL A 234 21.08 3.97 33.11
C VAL A 234 22.43 3.80 33.82
N ARG A 235 23.51 4.39 33.28
CA ARG A 235 24.83 4.39 33.94
C ARG A 235 24.79 5.11 35.29
N MET A 236 24.17 6.29 35.37
CA MET A 236 24.01 7.02 36.63
C MET A 236 23.14 6.29 37.66
N ALA A 237 22.11 5.57 37.22
CA ALA A 237 21.14 4.92 38.10
C ALA A 237 21.59 3.54 38.61
N LEU A 238 22.48 2.85 37.89
CA LEU A 238 22.90 1.47 38.21
C LEU A 238 24.40 1.30 38.52
N SER A 239 25.27 2.24 38.13
CA SER A 239 26.72 2.05 38.18
C SER A 239 27.44 3.19 38.92
N PRO A 240 27.79 3.00 40.21
CA PRO A 240 28.71 3.86 40.92
C PRO A 240 30.17 3.34 40.85
N ASP A 241 30.36 2.02 40.72
CA ASP A 241 31.66 1.35 40.76
C ASP A 241 32.03 0.86 39.36
N PRO A 242 33.11 1.38 38.76
CA PRO A 242 33.56 0.90 37.48
C PRO A 242 33.99 -0.56 37.56
N ASP A 243 34.52 -1.12 38.65
CA ASP A 243 35.23 -2.42 38.60
C ASP A 243 34.32 -3.67 38.73
N ASP A 244 33.03 -3.50 39.02
CA ASP A 244 32.08 -4.61 39.13
C ASP A 244 31.59 -5.12 37.76
N SER A 245 32.03 -6.33 37.40
CA SER A 245 31.66 -6.98 36.14
C SER A 245 30.15 -7.32 36.04
N GLU A 246 29.48 -7.60 37.16
CA GLU A 246 28.07 -8.01 37.16
C GLU A 246 27.19 -6.79 36.87
N GLN A 247 27.46 -5.66 37.51
CA GLN A 247 26.76 -4.39 37.27
C GLN A 247 26.93 -3.89 35.84
N ARG A 248 28.16 -3.97 35.28
CA ARG A 248 28.41 -3.65 33.87
C ARG A 248 27.56 -4.50 32.93
N SER A 249 27.42 -5.79 33.22
CA SER A 249 26.59 -6.70 32.42
C SER A 249 25.10 -6.35 32.51
N GLU A 250 24.63 -5.91 33.68
CA GLU A 250 23.25 -5.49 33.90
C GLU A 250 22.93 -4.19 33.16
N VAL A 251 23.83 -3.20 33.21
CA VAL A 251 23.72 -1.95 32.44
C VAL A 251 23.61 -2.24 30.95
N ASN A 252 24.52 -3.07 30.41
CA ASN A 252 24.50 -3.45 29.01
C ASN A 252 23.20 -4.16 28.61
N ARG A 253 22.66 -4.99 29.49
CA ARG A 253 21.37 -5.65 29.26
C ARG A 253 20.23 -4.64 29.20
N TRP A 254 20.17 -3.66 30.11
CA TRP A 254 19.14 -2.62 30.08
C TRP A 254 19.24 -1.74 28.83
N CYS A 255 20.46 -1.31 28.46
CA CYS A 255 20.68 -0.55 27.23
C CYS A 255 20.20 -1.32 25.99
N LYS A 256 20.46 -2.63 25.93
CA LYS A 256 19.98 -3.49 24.84
C LYS A 256 18.45 -3.68 24.87
N ASP A 257 17.87 -3.93 26.04
CA ASP A 257 16.42 -4.09 26.20
C ASP A 257 15.67 -2.81 25.76
N LEU A 258 16.22 -1.63 26.11
CA LEU A 258 15.68 -0.33 25.73
C LEU A 258 15.91 0.01 24.24
N GLU A 259 17.05 -0.38 23.66
CA GLU A 259 17.27 -0.28 22.20
C GLU A 259 16.21 -1.08 21.45
N GLN A 260 15.92 -2.32 21.88
CA GLN A 260 14.88 -3.14 21.27
C GLN A 260 13.49 -2.53 21.45
N LEU A 261 13.16 -2.00 22.64
CA LEU A 261 11.90 -1.32 22.88
C LEU A 261 11.71 -0.10 21.95
N LEU A 262 12.74 0.73 21.81
CA LEU A 262 12.75 1.90 20.93
C LEU A 262 12.49 1.49 19.47
N LEU A 263 13.24 0.51 18.97
CA LEU A 263 13.12 0.00 17.59
C LEU A 263 11.73 -0.59 17.31
N VAL A 264 11.22 -1.42 18.22
CA VAL A 264 9.91 -2.07 18.08
C VAL A 264 8.80 -1.03 18.12
N SER A 265 8.84 -0.09 19.06
CA SER A 265 7.80 0.93 19.23
C SER A 265 7.80 1.94 18.07
N TYR A 266 8.99 2.38 17.63
CA TYR A 266 9.13 3.24 16.44
C TYR A 266 8.61 2.53 15.18
N GLY A 267 9.04 1.29 14.97
CA GLY A 267 8.59 0.48 13.84
C GLY A 267 7.09 0.26 13.84
N GLN A 268 6.48 -0.04 15.00
CA GLN A 268 5.03 -0.20 15.12
C GLN A 268 4.26 1.08 14.77
N LYS A 269 4.74 2.25 15.21
CA LYS A 269 4.12 3.54 14.87
C LYS A 269 4.16 3.79 13.36
N ARG A 270 5.32 3.56 12.70
CA ARG A 270 5.45 3.70 11.23
C ARG A 270 4.69 2.65 10.44
N ILE A 271 4.53 1.44 10.96
CA ILE A 271 3.69 0.39 10.35
C ILE A 271 2.21 0.77 10.43
N ALA A 272 1.77 1.41 11.51
CA ALA A 272 0.38 1.87 11.64
C ALA A 272 0.02 2.94 10.59
N SER A 273 0.96 3.84 10.28
CA SER A 273 0.84 4.86 9.23
C SER A 273 1.37 4.42 7.85
N PHE A 274 1.53 3.11 7.62
CA PHE A 274 2.18 2.60 6.40
C PHE A 274 1.43 2.96 5.11
N TRP A 275 0.12 3.19 5.17
CA TRP A 275 -0.65 3.65 4.01
C TRP A 275 -0.13 4.98 3.49
N ASP A 276 0.05 5.94 4.40
CA ASP A 276 0.45 7.30 4.05
C ASP A 276 1.90 7.30 3.53
N VAL A 277 2.76 6.46 4.13
CA VAL A 277 4.12 6.17 3.62
C VAL A 277 4.10 5.66 2.17
N VAL A 278 3.17 4.76 1.82
CA VAL A 278 3.05 4.23 0.45
C VAL A 278 2.51 5.28 -0.53
N VAL A 279 1.58 6.13 -0.09
CA VAL A 279 0.99 7.19 -0.93
C VAL A 279 2.02 8.28 -1.26
N GLU A 280 2.91 8.60 -0.32
CA GLU A 280 3.99 9.59 -0.52
C GLU A 280 5.25 9.02 -1.19
N TYR A 281 5.25 7.75 -1.59
CA TYR A 281 6.37 7.19 -2.35
C TYR A 281 6.47 7.88 -3.73
N PRO A 282 7.64 8.38 -4.16
CA PRO A 282 8.99 7.99 -3.72
C PRO A 282 9.63 8.85 -2.62
N ASP A 283 9.03 9.98 -2.24
CA ASP A 283 9.61 10.93 -1.28
C ASP A 283 9.76 10.32 0.13
N SER A 284 8.92 9.33 0.46
CA SER A 284 8.94 8.58 1.72
C SER A 284 10.06 7.53 1.85
N THR A 285 10.98 7.42 0.86
CA THR A 285 12.09 6.46 0.86
C THR A 285 12.94 6.46 2.14
N PRO A 286 13.27 7.61 2.76
CA PRO A 286 14.04 7.64 4.01
C PRO A 286 13.32 6.95 5.18
N THR A 287 12.00 7.14 5.30
CA THR A 287 11.19 6.44 6.32
C THR A 287 11.17 4.92 6.09
N LEU A 288 11.14 4.48 4.83
CA LEU A 288 11.24 3.06 4.49
C LEU A 288 12.61 2.46 4.86
N GLN A 289 13.69 3.24 4.72
CA GLN A 289 15.03 2.83 5.15
C GLN A 289 15.14 2.73 6.67
N ASP A 290 14.53 3.67 7.41
CA ASP A 290 14.44 3.60 8.86
C ASP A 290 13.67 2.36 9.32
N LEU A 291 12.53 2.06 8.69
CA LEU A 291 11.73 0.88 9.01
C LEU A 291 12.49 -0.41 8.67
N ARG A 292 13.26 -0.44 7.58
CA ARG A 292 14.18 -1.53 7.26
C ARG A 292 15.24 -1.72 8.34
N PHE A 293 15.85 -0.64 8.81
CA PHE A 293 16.83 -0.70 9.89
C PHE A 293 16.22 -1.30 11.15
N CYS A 294 14.99 -0.90 11.51
CA CYS A 294 14.27 -1.48 12.63
C CYS A 294 14.03 -2.98 12.45
N LEU A 295 13.53 -3.40 11.28
CA LEU A 295 13.28 -4.81 10.98
C LEU A 295 14.55 -5.68 10.99
N GLN A 296 15.70 -5.13 10.62
CA GLN A 296 16.98 -5.85 10.63
C GLN A 296 17.60 -5.97 12.02
N ARG A 297 17.38 -4.97 12.89
CA ARG A 297 17.97 -4.93 14.24
C ARG A 297 17.06 -5.50 15.33
N CYS A 298 15.77 -5.60 15.09
CA CYS A 298 14.85 -6.28 15.99
C CYS A 298 15.18 -7.77 16.05
N THR A 299 15.31 -8.33 17.25
CA THR A 299 15.56 -9.77 17.44
C THR A 299 14.30 -10.62 17.18
N ASP A 300 13.12 -10.00 17.25
CA ASP A 300 11.84 -10.69 17.23
C ASP A 300 11.08 -10.49 15.91
N ASP A 301 10.44 -11.57 15.43
CA ASP A 301 9.55 -11.55 14.26
C ASP A 301 8.22 -10.79 14.49
N THR A 302 8.04 -10.17 15.67
CA THR A 302 6.83 -9.44 16.04
C THR A 302 6.55 -8.29 15.09
N LEU A 303 7.58 -7.51 14.76
CA LEU A 303 7.47 -6.35 13.87
C LEU A 303 7.16 -6.78 12.43
N ARG A 304 7.83 -7.83 11.95
CA ARG A 304 7.59 -8.42 10.63
C ARG A 304 6.17 -8.97 10.48
N ASN A 305 5.68 -9.70 11.48
CA ASN A 305 4.33 -10.23 11.49
C ASN A 305 3.27 -9.12 11.62
N GLY A 306 3.56 -8.08 12.39
CA GLY A 306 2.75 -6.86 12.48
C GLY A 306 2.62 -6.18 11.12
N LEU A 307 3.75 -5.97 10.42
CA LEU A 307 3.77 -5.41 9.07
C LEU A 307 2.88 -6.21 8.11
N ILE A 308 3.09 -7.53 8.01
CA ILE A 308 2.32 -8.38 7.08
C ILE A 308 0.81 -8.26 7.35
N LYS A 309 0.40 -8.31 8.62
CA LYS A 309 -1.02 -8.21 9.01
C LYS A 309 -1.60 -6.84 8.69
N THR A 310 -0.91 -5.77 9.06
CA THR A 310 -1.39 -4.39 8.87
C THR A 310 -1.48 -4.05 7.39
N VAL A 311 -0.45 -4.36 6.59
CA VAL A 311 -0.44 -4.07 5.15
C VAL A 311 -1.51 -4.88 4.42
N LYS A 312 -1.67 -6.18 4.72
CA LYS A 312 -2.78 -6.98 4.17
C LYS A 312 -4.14 -6.37 4.49
N TRP A 313 -4.39 -6.05 5.76
CA TRP A 313 -5.66 -5.48 6.19
C TRP A 313 -5.94 -4.14 5.50
N MET A 314 -4.92 -3.29 5.37
CA MET A 314 -4.98 -2.01 4.67
C MET A 314 -5.34 -2.17 3.18
N LEU A 315 -4.66 -3.08 2.47
CA LEU A 315 -4.97 -3.38 1.05
C LEU A 315 -6.40 -3.89 0.90
N VAL A 316 -6.82 -4.85 1.73
CA VAL A 316 -8.18 -5.43 1.66
C VAL A 316 -9.26 -4.39 1.98
N SER A 317 -9.08 -3.61 3.05
CA SER A 317 -10.10 -2.68 3.53
C SER A 317 -10.30 -1.47 2.61
N ARG A 318 -9.26 -1.03 1.89
CA ARG A 318 -9.30 0.16 1.03
C ARG A 318 -9.44 -0.18 -0.46
N LEU A 319 -8.72 -1.20 -0.97
CA LEU A 319 -8.66 -1.50 -2.41
C LEU A 319 -9.74 -2.46 -2.88
N HIS A 320 -10.19 -3.43 -2.08
CA HIS A 320 -11.16 -4.47 -2.52
C HIS A 320 -12.62 -4.02 -2.54
N ARG A 321 -12.87 -2.71 -2.61
CA ARG A 321 -14.22 -2.15 -2.66
C ARG A 321 -14.72 -2.15 -4.11
N ALA A 322 -16.00 -2.48 -4.32
CA ALA A 322 -16.59 -2.62 -5.65
C ALA A 322 -16.60 -1.33 -6.49
N GLY A 323 -16.39 -0.16 -5.88
CA GLY A 323 -16.34 1.15 -6.55
C GLY A 323 -14.93 1.64 -6.91
N THR A 324 -13.87 0.94 -6.51
CA THR A 324 -12.49 1.39 -6.80
C THR A 324 -12.12 1.08 -8.25
N ARG A 325 -11.54 2.05 -8.98
CA ARG A 325 -11.10 1.84 -10.37
C ARG A 325 -9.87 0.92 -10.39
N THR A 326 -9.74 0.10 -11.43
CA THR A 326 -8.59 -0.80 -11.59
C THR A 326 -7.27 -0.04 -11.69
N GLU A 327 -7.28 1.11 -12.35
CA GLU A 327 -6.13 2.02 -12.47
C GLU A 327 -5.59 2.45 -11.09
N ASP A 328 -6.47 2.88 -10.18
CA ASP A 328 -6.09 3.31 -8.83
C ASP A 328 -5.55 2.13 -8.00
N ILE A 329 -6.18 0.95 -8.12
CA ILE A 329 -5.70 -0.27 -7.46
C ILE A 329 -4.28 -0.61 -7.94
N LEU A 330 -4.03 -0.56 -9.25
CA LEU A 330 -2.72 -0.84 -9.81
C LEU A 330 -1.69 0.19 -9.33
N ALA A 331 -1.99 1.49 -9.39
CA ALA A 331 -1.08 2.55 -8.94
C ALA A 331 -0.61 2.34 -7.49
N ILE A 332 -1.55 2.09 -6.58
CA ILE A 332 -1.25 1.85 -5.16
C ILE A 332 -0.52 0.52 -4.97
N LEU A 333 -0.87 -0.51 -5.75
CA LEU A 333 -0.20 -1.81 -5.69
C LEU A 333 1.27 -1.70 -6.10
N ILE A 334 1.57 -0.96 -7.17
CA ILE A 334 2.93 -0.71 -7.66
C ILE A 334 3.73 0.01 -6.56
N GLY A 335 3.21 1.12 -6.02
CA GLY A 335 3.84 1.85 -4.93
C GLY A 335 4.04 1.00 -3.67
N THR A 336 3.10 0.10 -3.36
CA THR A 336 3.23 -0.85 -2.24
C THR A 336 4.36 -1.85 -2.50
N ILE A 337 4.44 -2.43 -3.70
CA ILE A 337 5.50 -3.39 -4.06
C ILE A 337 6.86 -2.69 -4.00
N HIS A 338 7.00 -1.48 -4.56
CA HIS A 338 8.23 -0.70 -4.47
C HIS A 338 8.64 -0.41 -3.04
N SER A 339 7.70 0.04 -2.21
CA SER A 339 7.94 0.31 -0.79
C SER A 339 8.42 -0.95 -0.04
N LEU A 340 7.81 -2.10 -0.32
CA LEU A 340 8.22 -3.39 0.24
C LEU A 340 9.60 -3.85 -0.28
N CYS A 341 9.93 -3.58 -1.54
CA CYS A 341 11.25 -3.87 -2.12
C CYS A 341 12.39 -3.07 -1.46
N VAL A 342 12.10 -1.85 -1.00
CA VAL A 342 13.05 -1.03 -0.22
C VAL A 342 13.22 -1.60 1.19
N LEU A 343 12.10 -2.03 1.80
CA LEU A 343 12.01 -2.41 3.20
C LEU A 343 12.57 -3.81 3.51
N VAL A 344 12.30 -4.80 2.67
CA VAL A 344 12.63 -6.22 2.95
C VAL A 344 14.02 -6.58 2.40
N PRO A 345 14.86 -7.36 3.12
CA PRO A 345 16.12 -7.86 2.58
C PRO A 345 15.89 -8.84 1.42
N LYS A 346 16.79 -8.80 0.43
CA LYS A 346 16.74 -9.53 -0.86
C LYS A 346 16.28 -10.99 -0.79
N ASN A 347 16.79 -11.75 0.18
CA ASN A 347 16.53 -13.18 0.35
C ASN A 347 15.04 -13.50 0.61
N ASP A 348 14.31 -12.58 1.24
CA ASP A 348 12.94 -12.81 1.70
C ASP A 348 11.88 -12.01 0.91
N GLN A 349 12.32 -11.13 0.00
CA GLN A 349 11.43 -10.16 -0.66
C GLN A 349 10.28 -10.85 -1.39
N SER A 350 10.58 -11.87 -2.20
CA SER A 350 9.58 -12.55 -3.02
C SER A 350 8.50 -13.20 -2.14
N SER A 351 8.88 -13.97 -1.12
CA SER A 351 7.93 -14.65 -0.24
C SER A 351 7.04 -13.66 0.52
N MET A 352 7.61 -12.58 1.06
CA MET A 352 6.84 -11.59 1.80
C MET A 352 5.90 -10.79 0.89
N ILE A 353 6.37 -10.33 -0.26
CA ILE A 353 5.55 -9.54 -1.19
C ILE A 353 4.37 -10.37 -1.70
N PHE A 354 4.59 -11.62 -2.14
CA PHE A 354 3.50 -12.49 -2.58
C PHE A 354 2.53 -12.80 -1.44
N THR A 355 3.03 -12.97 -0.21
CA THR A 355 2.16 -13.16 0.95
C THR A 355 1.26 -11.94 1.16
N ILE A 356 1.81 -10.73 1.14
CA ILE A 356 1.07 -9.48 1.41
C ILE A 356 0.10 -9.14 0.28
N VAL A 357 0.57 -9.21 -0.96
CA VAL A 357 -0.12 -8.70 -2.16
C VAL A 357 -1.01 -9.77 -2.80
N GLY A 358 -0.85 -11.05 -2.43
CA GLY A 358 -1.58 -12.18 -3.02
C GLY A 358 -3.10 -12.03 -3.03
N ASP A 359 -3.69 -11.53 -1.94
CA ASP A 359 -5.14 -11.33 -1.82
C ASP A 359 -5.63 -10.26 -2.83
N THR A 360 -4.83 -9.22 -3.05
CA THR A 360 -5.11 -8.15 -4.03
C THR A 360 -4.91 -8.59 -5.46
N LEU A 361 -3.92 -9.44 -5.72
CA LEU A 361 -3.73 -10.03 -7.04
C LEU A 361 -4.89 -10.97 -7.40
N GLU A 362 -5.40 -11.75 -6.44
CA GLU A 362 -6.59 -12.59 -6.67
C GLU A 362 -7.84 -11.74 -6.96
N HIS A 363 -7.99 -10.61 -6.26
CA HIS A 363 -9.04 -9.64 -6.55
C HIS A 363 -8.92 -9.06 -7.96
N LEU A 364 -7.71 -8.64 -8.37
CA LEU A 364 -7.45 -8.15 -9.73
C LEU A 364 -7.74 -9.21 -10.80
N LYS A 365 -7.39 -10.48 -10.55
CA LYS A 365 -7.66 -11.57 -11.50
C LYS A 365 -9.15 -11.82 -11.75
N LYS A 366 -10.03 -11.49 -10.79
CA LYS A 366 -11.50 -11.62 -10.94
C LYS A 366 -12.11 -10.52 -11.81
N ARG A 367 -11.39 -9.41 -12.01
CA ARG A 367 -11.84 -8.25 -12.79
C ARG A 367 -11.53 -8.44 -14.26
N LYS A 368 -12.53 -8.19 -15.13
CA LYS A 368 -12.40 -8.37 -16.59
C LYS A 368 -11.51 -7.30 -17.24
N ASP A 369 -11.47 -6.12 -16.64
CA ASP A 369 -10.73 -4.92 -17.09
C ASP A 369 -9.25 -4.91 -16.63
N CYS A 370 -8.81 -5.92 -15.86
CA CYS A 370 -7.46 -5.99 -15.31
C CYS A 370 -6.36 -5.97 -16.37
N VAL A 371 -6.47 -6.85 -17.38
CA VAL A 371 -5.45 -6.95 -18.44
C VAL A 371 -5.37 -5.65 -19.24
N SER A 372 -6.53 -5.07 -19.57
CA SER A 372 -6.63 -3.80 -20.30
C SER A 372 -5.99 -2.65 -19.52
N ALA A 373 -6.27 -2.54 -18.23
CA ALA A 373 -5.67 -1.52 -17.36
C ALA A 373 -4.14 -1.67 -17.22
N VAL A 374 -3.63 -2.90 -17.14
CA VAL A 374 -2.18 -3.15 -17.12
C VAL A 374 -1.54 -2.75 -18.45
N VAL A 375 -2.12 -3.14 -19.59
CA VAL A 375 -1.63 -2.72 -20.92
C VAL A 375 -1.64 -1.19 -21.04
N GLN A 376 -2.70 -0.54 -20.59
CA GLN A 376 -2.80 0.92 -20.59
C GLN A 376 -1.68 1.55 -19.74
N ALA A 377 -1.40 1.01 -18.55
CA ALA A 377 -0.33 1.50 -17.68
C ALA A 377 1.08 1.33 -18.31
N MET A 378 1.30 0.28 -19.11
CA MET A 378 2.56 0.02 -19.82
C MET A 378 2.73 0.86 -21.10
N THR A 379 1.62 1.20 -21.76
CA THR A 379 1.60 1.92 -23.04
C THR A 379 1.56 3.44 -22.88
N GLN A 380 1.35 3.97 -21.66
CA GLN A 380 1.37 5.41 -21.41
C GLN A 380 2.72 6.04 -21.81
N PRO A 381 2.70 7.15 -22.58
CA PRO A 381 3.89 7.78 -23.15
C PRO A 381 4.70 8.61 -22.15
N SER A 382 4.20 8.84 -20.94
CA SER A 382 4.97 9.51 -19.88
C SER A 382 6.04 8.57 -19.35
N GLY A 383 7.31 8.91 -19.63
CA GLY A 383 8.51 8.20 -19.14
C GLY A 383 8.62 8.09 -17.62
N ASP A 384 7.76 8.77 -16.86
CA ASP A 384 7.74 8.78 -15.38
C ASP A 384 6.77 7.76 -14.77
N SER A 385 6.04 6.96 -15.56
CA SER A 385 5.24 5.87 -14.99
C SER A 385 6.20 4.85 -14.35
N THR A 386 6.06 4.62 -13.05
CA THR A 386 6.96 3.78 -12.24
C THR A 386 7.12 2.36 -12.80
N LEU A 387 6.09 1.84 -13.49
CA LEU A 387 6.13 0.59 -14.23
C LEU A 387 7.05 0.61 -15.46
N ASN A 388 7.23 1.75 -16.13
CA ASN A 388 8.13 1.86 -17.28
C ASN A 388 9.60 1.74 -16.85
N ILE A 389 9.93 2.27 -15.68
CA ILE A 389 11.26 2.11 -15.06
C ILE A 389 11.48 0.63 -14.70
N ASP A 390 10.49 -0.03 -14.12
CA ASP A 390 10.53 -1.46 -13.82
C ASP A 390 10.70 -2.32 -15.08
N LEU A 391 9.97 -2.04 -16.15
CA LEU A 391 10.13 -2.69 -17.45
C LEU A 391 11.56 -2.60 -17.99
N ARG A 392 12.19 -1.42 -17.86
CA ARG A 392 13.58 -1.19 -18.28
C ARG A 392 14.59 -1.94 -17.40
N ASN A 393 14.32 -2.01 -16.10
CA ASN A 393 15.12 -2.79 -15.16
C ASN A 393 15.01 -4.31 -15.46
N TYR A 394 13.79 -4.80 -15.71
CA TYR A 394 13.52 -6.18 -16.09
C TYR A 394 14.27 -6.59 -17.37
N ALA A 395 14.14 -5.77 -18.41
CA ALA A 395 14.84 -5.94 -19.69
C ALA A 395 16.37 -6.03 -19.54
N SER A 396 16.94 -5.15 -18.70
CA SER A 396 18.39 -5.11 -18.44
C SER A 396 18.88 -6.38 -17.73
N THR A 397 18.04 -7.00 -16.89
CA THR A 397 18.35 -8.29 -16.25
C THR A 397 18.14 -9.51 -17.16
N GLY A 398 17.22 -9.45 -18.13
CA GLY A 398 16.95 -10.55 -19.06
C GLY A 398 17.98 -10.69 -20.19
N SER A 399 18.52 -9.58 -20.68
CA SER A 399 19.45 -9.57 -21.82
C SER A 399 20.85 -10.16 -21.54
N ALA A 400 21.20 -10.41 -20.27
CA ALA A 400 22.49 -11.01 -19.89
C ALA A 400 22.49 -12.54 -19.94
N LEU A 401 21.34 -13.19 -20.13
CA LEU A 401 21.20 -14.64 -20.06
C LEU A 401 21.23 -15.36 -21.43
N ASP A 402 21.20 -14.63 -22.54
CA ASP A 402 21.09 -15.23 -23.89
C ASP A 402 22.37 -15.16 -24.73
N ASN A 403 23.41 -14.44 -24.30
CA ASN A 403 24.72 -14.48 -24.97
C ASN A 403 25.58 -15.63 -24.43
N GLY A 404 25.19 -16.85 -24.77
CA GLY A 404 26.05 -18.03 -24.67
C GLY A 404 27.13 -17.99 -25.76
N ASP A 405 28.21 -17.24 -25.55
CA ASP A 405 29.50 -17.64 -26.13
C ASP A 405 30.72 -16.95 -25.48
N SER A 406 31.65 -17.80 -25.04
CA SER A 406 33.09 -17.55 -24.89
C SER A 406 33.59 -16.53 -23.85
N PHE A 407 34.01 -17.03 -22.67
CA PHE A 407 35.39 -16.83 -22.18
C PHE A 407 35.72 -17.80 -21.03
N GLU A 408 36.46 -18.88 -21.34
CA GLU A 408 37.23 -19.63 -20.34
C GLU A 408 38.36 -18.75 -19.82
N GLY A 409 38.43 -18.55 -18.50
CA GLY A 409 39.47 -17.72 -17.87
C GLY A 409 39.62 -17.98 -16.37
N VAL A 410 40.12 -19.17 -16.03
CA VAL A 410 40.97 -19.51 -14.86
C VAL A 410 40.65 -18.80 -13.53
N TRP A 411 39.93 -19.50 -12.65
CA TRP A 411 39.90 -19.22 -11.21
C TRP A 411 41.20 -19.69 -10.56
N ASP A 412 42.05 -18.77 -10.12
CA ASP A 412 43.02 -19.03 -9.05
C ASP A 412 42.52 -18.36 -7.75
N ALA A 413 42.37 -19.20 -6.73
CA ALA A 413 41.89 -18.82 -5.42
C ALA A 413 43.10 -18.58 -4.51
N THR A 414 43.28 -17.37 -4.00
CA THR A 414 43.93 -17.13 -2.71
C THR A 414 43.83 -15.64 -2.34
N LEU A 415 43.02 -15.33 -1.31
CA LEU A 415 43.16 -14.28 -0.27
C LEU A 415 41.77 -13.83 0.23
N PRO A 416 41.45 -13.93 1.53
CA PRO A 416 40.22 -13.37 2.08
C PRO A 416 40.46 -11.96 2.65
N GLY A 417 39.50 -11.06 2.41
CA GLY A 417 39.30 -9.90 3.29
C GLY A 417 39.27 -8.52 2.65
N THR A 418 38.82 -8.36 1.40
CA THR A 418 38.26 -7.08 0.95
C THR A 418 37.19 -7.37 -0.10
N GLU A 419 36.11 -6.61 0.00
CA GLU A 419 34.91 -6.61 -0.84
C GLU A 419 35.18 -7.02 -2.29
N GLN A 420 34.42 -8.00 -2.80
CA GLN A 420 33.67 -7.88 -4.04
C GLN A 420 32.96 -9.17 -4.45
N SER A 421 31.63 -9.05 -4.54
CA SER A 421 30.83 -9.40 -5.72
C SER A 421 31.34 -10.54 -6.60
N SER A 422 30.70 -11.71 -6.47
CA SER A 422 30.44 -12.58 -7.62
C SER A 422 29.38 -13.67 -7.33
N LEU A 423 28.32 -13.39 -6.56
CA LEU A 423 27.15 -14.27 -6.46
C LEU A 423 25.90 -13.47 -6.06
N SER A 424 25.17 -12.88 -7.01
CA SER A 424 23.76 -12.52 -6.80
C SER A 424 22.98 -12.58 -8.11
N LEU A 425 22.82 -13.80 -8.62
CA LEU A 425 22.06 -14.17 -9.82
C LEU A 425 20.54 -14.34 -9.53
N HIS A 426 20.03 -13.79 -8.43
CA HIS A 426 18.61 -13.73 -8.08
C HIS A 426 18.40 -12.49 -7.17
N GLU A 427 17.16 -12.05 -6.95
CA GLU A 427 16.76 -11.11 -5.87
C GLU A 427 16.66 -9.60 -6.17
N LYS A 428 15.85 -9.21 -7.16
CA LYS A 428 14.88 -8.13 -6.93
C LYS A 428 13.53 -8.60 -7.49
N PRO A 429 12.45 -8.73 -6.70
CA PRO A 429 11.11 -8.94 -7.22
C PRO A 429 10.73 -7.68 -7.98
N ASP A 430 10.70 -7.84 -9.29
CA ASP A 430 10.24 -6.81 -10.19
C ASP A 430 8.71 -6.72 -10.06
N VAL A 431 8.14 -5.52 -10.04
CA VAL A 431 6.68 -5.32 -10.05
C VAL A 431 6.07 -6.09 -11.20
N LEU A 432 6.75 -6.09 -12.36
CA LEU A 432 6.35 -6.86 -13.52
C LEU A 432 6.30 -8.37 -13.21
N ARG A 433 7.27 -8.92 -12.47
CA ARG A 433 7.27 -10.35 -12.10
C ARG A 433 6.09 -10.69 -11.18
N VAL A 434 5.76 -9.80 -10.24
CA VAL A 434 4.61 -9.99 -9.34
C VAL A 434 3.29 -9.95 -10.12
N LEU A 435 3.16 -9.02 -11.07
CA LEU A 435 1.99 -8.94 -11.95
C LEU A 435 1.89 -10.15 -12.90
N LEU A 436 3.00 -10.55 -13.53
CA LEU A 436 3.07 -11.72 -14.43
C LEU A 436 2.83 -13.06 -13.73
N ALA A 437 3.01 -13.14 -12.41
CA ALA A 437 2.60 -14.32 -11.66
C ALA A 437 1.07 -14.54 -11.69
N THR A 438 0.29 -13.51 -11.99
CA THR A 438 -1.18 -13.56 -12.01
C THR A 438 -1.79 -13.44 -13.39
N ILE A 439 -1.15 -12.71 -14.30
CA ILE A 439 -1.60 -12.47 -15.66
C ILE A 439 -0.66 -13.18 -16.63
N SER A 440 -1.23 -13.95 -17.56
CA SER A 440 -0.41 -14.62 -18.59
C SER A 440 0.10 -13.61 -19.62
N VAL A 441 1.36 -13.78 -20.06
CA VAL A 441 1.99 -12.93 -21.10
C VAL A 441 1.16 -12.96 -22.39
N ASN A 442 0.59 -14.10 -22.75
CA ASN A 442 -0.22 -14.25 -23.97
C ASN A 442 -1.51 -13.41 -23.92
N SER A 443 -2.17 -13.35 -22.75
CA SER A 443 -3.36 -12.49 -22.58
C SER A 443 -2.99 -11.01 -22.68
N LEU A 444 -1.84 -10.63 -22.12
CA LEU A 444 -1.35 -9.25 -22.19
C LEU A 444 -0.99 -8.84 -23.62
N VAL A 445 -0.33 -9.71 -24.37
CA VAL A 445 0.05 -9.44 -25.77
C VAL A 445 -1.18 -9.36 -26.67
N GLU A 446 -2.19 -10.22 -26.46
CA GLU A 446 -3.43 -10.16 -27.24
C GLU A 446 -4.20 -8.86 -26.98
N GLU A 447 -4.29 -8.43 -25.73
CA GLU A 447 -4.90 -7.15 -25.37
C GLU A 447 -4.09 -5.97 -25.92
N TYR A 448 -2.77 -6.01 -25.80
CA TYR A 448 -1.88 -5.00 -26.41
C TYR A 448 -2.06 -4.93 -27.92
N ARG A 449 -2.21 -6.07 -28.61
CA ARG A 449 -2.50 -6.13 -30.03
C ARG A 449 -3.81 -5.43 -30.39
N GLN A 450 -4.85 -5.58 -29.56
CA GLN A 450 -6.14 -4.92 -29.76
C GLN A 450 -6.05 -3.41 -29.52
N VAL A 451 -5.34 -2.99 -28.46
CA VAL A 451 -5.11 -1.57 -28.13
C VAL A 451 -4.26 -0.89 -29.21
N LEU A 452 -3.19 -1.54 -29.67
CA LEU A 452 -2.35 -1.03 -30.75
C LEU A 452 -3.16 -0.91 -32.05
N ALA A 453 -4.02 -1.89 -32.37
CA ALA A 453 -4.88 -1.82 -33.55
C ALA A 453 -5.84 -0.63 -33.50
N SER A 454 -6.50 -0.40 -32.36
CA SER A 454 -7.44 0.73 -32.22
C SER A 454 -6.72 2.08 -32.23
N GLN A 455 -5.53 2.18 -31.62
CA GLN A 455 -4.70 3.38 -31.65
C GLN A 455 -4.19 3.71 -33.06
N LEU A 456 -3.75 2.71 -33.82
CA LEU A 456 -3.25 2.90 -35.19
C LEU A 456 -4.38 3.29 -36.15
N LEU A 457 -5.54 2.63 -36.06
CA LEU A 457 -6.69 2.89 -36.94
C LEU A 457 -7.49 4.15 -36.56
N GLY A 458 -7.40 4.59 -35.30
CA GLY A 458 -8.08 5.80 -34.82
C GLY A 458 -7.39 7.11 -35.21
N LYS A 459 -6.14 7.07 -35.71
CA LYS A 459 -5.39 8.26 -36.10
C LYS A 459 -5.85 8.77 -37.49
N PRO A 460 -6.33 10.03 -37.62
CA PRO A 460 -6.84 10.55 -38.88
C PRO A 460 -5.73 10.99 -39.84
N MET A 461 -5.77 10.52 -41.09
CA MET A 461 -4.88 10.90 -42.20
C MET A 461 -3.37 10.60 -42.01
N HIS A 462 -2.71 10.14 -43.07
CA HIS A 462 -1.29 9.70 -43.17
C HIS A 462 -0.18 10.72 -42.82
N ASN A 463 -0.45 11.73 -41.98
CA ASN A 463 0.52 12.71 -41.49
C ASN A 463 1.18 12.32 -40.15
N PHE A 464 0.90 11.13 -39.62
CA PHE A 464 1.34 10.75 -38.28
C PHE A 464 2.75 10.15 -38.21
N ASP A 465 3.41 10.44 -37.09
CA ASP A 465 4.65 9.81 -36.61
C ASP A 465 4.30 8.55 -35.80
N THR A 466 4.87 7.41 -36.16
CA THR A 466 4.71 6.13 -35.45
C THR A 466 5.79 5.91 -34.38
N SER A 467 6.66 6.90 -34.16
CA SER A 467 7.80 6.81 -33.24
C SER A 467 7.40 6.44 -31.81
N ALA A 468 6.29 6.99 -31.31
CA ALA A 468 5.81 6.71 -29.94
C ALA A 468 5.39 5.24 -29.76
N GLU A 469 4.64 4.68 -30.72
CA GLU A 469 4.25 3.28 -30.68
C GLU A 469 5.46 2.34 -30.90
N GLU A 470 6.43 2.75 -31.71
CA GLU A 470 7.69 2.03 -31.91
C GLU A 470 8.53 1.99 -30.63
N GLU A 471 8.64 3.11 -29.90
CA GLU A 471 9.35 3.17 -28.61
C GLU A 471 8.70 2.25 -27.56
N VAL A 472 7.36 2.26 -27.46
CA VAL A 472 6.62 1.35 -26.58
C VAL A 472 6.91 -0.10 -26.98
N LEU A 473 6.86 -0.42 -28.27
CA LEU A 473 7.10 -1.77 -28.77
C LEU A 473 8.52 -2.26 -28.46
N GLU A 474 9.54 -1.41 -28.64
CA GLU A 474 10.93 -1.78 -28.30
C GLU A 474 11.09 -2.06 -26.81
N ARG A 475 10.46 -1.25 -25.94
CA ARG A 475 10.44 -1.53 -24.48
C ARG A 475 9.82 -2.89 -24.16
N LEU A 476 8.69 -3.22 -24.80
CA LEU A 476 8.01 -4.49 -24.60
C LEU A 476 8.81 -5.68 -25.15
N LYS A 477 9.51 -5.52 -26.28
CA LYS A 477 10.40 -6.55 -26.83
C LYS A 477 11.52 -6.91 -25.86
N CYS A 478 12.13 -5.92 -25.22
CA CYS A 478 13.17 -6.19 -24.24
C CYS A 478 12.64 -6.94 -23.00
N ALA A 479 11.35 -6.81 -22.66
CA ALA A 479 10.76 -7.45 -21.50
C ALA A 479 10.17 -8.84 -21.78
N PHE A 480 9.50 -9.04 -22.92
CA PHE A 480 8.79 -10.28 -23.24
C PHE A 480 9.46 -11.15 -24.31
N GLY A 481 10.49 -10.63 -24.98
CA GLY A 481 11.13 -11.25 -26.12
C GLY A 481 10.47 -10.87 -27.45
N GLU A 482 11.21 -11.03 -28.55
CA GLU A 482 10.78 -10.58 -29.88
C GLU A 482 9.69 -11.46 -30.50
N ASP A 483 9.70 -12.77 -30.24
CA ASP A 483 8.84 -13.74 -30.93
C ASP A 483 7.35 -13.53 -30.64
N VAL A 484 7.01 -13.24 -29.38
CA VAL A 484 5.61 -13.06 -28.95
C VAL A 484 5.02 -11.76 -29.53
N LEU A 485 5.87 -10.75 -29.76
CA LEU A 485 5.48 -9.42 -30.26
C LEU A 485 5.62 -9.27 -31.78
N ALA A 486 6.05 -10.32 -32.49
CA ALA A 486 6.17 -10.31 -33.95
C ALA A 486 4.91 -9.78 -34.68
N PRO A 487 3.67 -10.13 -34.29
CA PRO A 487 2.47 -9.56 -34.92
C PRO A 487 2.38 -8.03 -34.79
N CYS A 488 2.76 -7.47 -33.64
CA CYS A 488 2.71 -6.03 -33.38
C CYS A 488 3.77 -5.27 -34.22
N VAL A 489 4.95 -5.86 -34.43
CA VAL A 489 5.98 -5.32 -35.33
C VAL A 489 5.46 -5.22 -36.76
N VAL A 490 4.76 -6.26 -37.22
CA VAL A 490 4.17 -6.26 -38.56
C VAL A 490 3.08 -5.19 -38.68
N MET A 491 2.25 -4.99 -37.66
CA MET A 491 1.22 -3.95 -37.67
C MET A 491 1.79 -2.53 -37.84
N ILE A 492 2.86 -2.18 -37.12
CA ILE A 492 3.51 -0.86 -37.27
C ILE A 492 4.10 -0.72 -38.68
N ARG A 493 4.77 -1.76 -39.19
CA ARG A 493 5.34 -1.77 -40.55
C ARG A 493 4.26 -1.67 -41.64
N ASP A 494 3.10 -2.29 -41.43
CA ASP A 494 1.96 -2.21 -42.35
C ASP A 494 1.47 -0.76 -42.47
N ILE A 495 1.34 -0.02 -41.36
CA ILE A 495 0.94 1.40 -41.39
C ILE A 495 2.02 2.28 -42.03
N GLN A 496 3.30 2.07 -41.71
CA GLN A 496 4.40 2.78 -42.36
C GLN A 496 4.46 2.51 -43.87
N ALA A 497 4.18 1.29 -44.31
CA ALA A 497 4.08 0.94 -45.72
C ALA A 497 2.84 1.56 -46.37
N SER A 498 1.70 1.59 -45.67
CA SER A 498 0.44 2.20 -46.11
C SER A 498 0.60 3.69 -46.40
N ARG A 499 1.36 4.41 -45.58
CA ARG A 499 1.74 5.80 -45.84
C ARG A 499 2.50 5.96 -47.15
N ARG A 500 3.47 5.07 -47.42
CA ARG A 500 4.23 5.09 -48.68
C ARG A 500 3.34 4.80 -49.88
N TYR A 501 2.43 3.83 -49.78
CA TYR A 501 1.49 3.50 -50.85
C TYR A 501 0.51 4.65 -51.12
N THR A 502 0.01 5.30 -50.07
CA THR A 502 -0.88 6.46 -50.19
C THR A 502 -0.18 7.62 -50.90
N GLN A 503 1.08 7.92 -50.53
CA GLN A 503 1.87 8.95 -51.21
C GLN A 503 2.08 8.63 -52.69
N GLN A 504 2.47 7.40 -53.02
CA GLN A 504 2.66 6.95 -54.40
C GLN A 504 1.37 7.00 -55.22
N LEU A 505 0.24 6.66 -54.60
CA LEU A 505 -1.06 6.72 -55.25
C LEU A 505 -1.45 8.18 -55.52
N GLY A 506 -1.25 9.08 -54.55
CA GLY A 506 -1.45 10.52 -54.71
C GLY A 506 -0.62 11.11 -55.86
N GLU A 507 0.68 10.82 -55.90
CA GLU A 507 1.59 11.27 -56.98
C GLU A 507 1.14 10.78 -58.37
N MET A 508 0.63 9.53 -58.47
CA MET A 508 0.08 9.00 -59.74
C MET A 508 -1.21 9.70 -60.16
N HIS A 509 -2.06 10.09 -59.21
CA HIS A 509 -3.29 10.84 -59.49
C HIS A 509 -2.97 12.28 -59.94
N GLU A 510 -2.04 12.97 -59.26
CA GLU A 510 -1.57 14.31 -59.68
C GLU A 510 -0.87 14.28 -61.04
N GLY A 511 -0.06 13.25 -61.31
CA GLY A 511 0.60 13.05 -62.60
C GLY A 511 -0.37 12.81 -63.77
N ARG A 512 -1.57 12.29 -63.50
CA ARG A 512 -2.61 12.03 -64.52
C ARG A 512 -3.47 13.26 -64.80
N ALA A 513 -3.69 14.11 -63.79
CA ALA A 513 -4.38 15.40 -63.95
C ALA A 513 -3.60 16.39 -64.84
N THR A 514 -2.27 16.22 -64.98
CA THR A 514 -1.44 17.09 -65.84
C THR A 514 -1.36 16.64 -67.30
N SER A 515 -1.61 15.35 -67.61
CA SER A 515 -1.57 14.84 -68.99
C SER A 515 -2.88 14.97 -69.78
N ASP A 516 -4.04 15.08 -69.11
CA ASP A 516 -5.37 14.96 -69.72
C ASP A 516 -6.16 16.29 -69.81
N LYS A 517 -5.50 17.37 -70.24
CA LYS A 517 -6.17 18.69 -70.43
C LYS A 517 -7.06 18.79 -71.68
N THR A 518 -7.32 17.71 -72.43
CA THR A 518 -7.99 17.79 -73.76
C THR A 518 -9.27 16.98 -73.93
N SER A 519 -9.91 16.44 -72.88
CA SER A 519 -11.25 15.85 -73.03
C SER A 519 -12.21 16.23 -71.92
N SER A 520 -13.17 17.07 -72.27
CA SER A 520 -14.32 17.49 -71.48
C SER A 520 -15.41 16.41 -71.48
N VAL A 521 -15.49 15.58 -70.44
CA VAL A 521 -16.72 14.95 -69.91
C VAL A 521 -16.48 14.65 -68.43
N GLU A 522 -17.32 15.23 -67.56
CA GLU A 522 -17.48 14.97 -66.12
C GLU A 522 -16.18 14.86 -65.31
N SER A 523 -15.84 15.96 -64.64
CA SER A 523 -14.89 16.03 -63.54
C SER A 523 -15.12 14.88 -62.55
N ARG A 524 -14.36 13.79 -62.72
CA ARG A 524 -14.11 12.78 -61.69
C ARG A 524 -13.65 13.58 -60.48
N ARG A 525 -14.51 13.68 -59.46
CA ARG A 525 -14.18 14.45 -58.26
C ARG A 525 -12.99 13.72 -57.64
N ASP A 526 -11.84 14.39 -57.56
CA ASP A 526 -10.63 13.86 -56.96
C ASP A 526 -10.71 14.11 -55.46
N TRP A 527 -11.11 13.09 -54.69
CA TRP A 527 -11.11 13.15 -53.24
C TRP A 527 -9.74 12.69 -52.74
N PRO A 528 -9.14 13.33 -51.73
CA PRO A 528 -7.88 12.87 -51.15
C PRO A 528 -8.11 11.50 -50.49
N LEU A 529 -7.64 10.44 -51.14
CA LEU A 529 -7.79 9.08 -50.64
C LEU A 529 -6.59 8.67 -49.78
N SER A 530 -6.90 8.20 -48.59
CA SER A 530 -5.97 7.59 -47.63
C SER A 530 -6.23 6.09 -47.60
N LEU A 531 -5.21 5.25 -47.85
CA LEU A 531 -5.38 3.81 -47.94
C LEU A 531 -4.50 3.06 -46.94
N ASP A 532 -5.14 2.28 -46.07
CA ASP A 532 -4.49 1.44 -45.08
C ASP A 532 -4.44 -0.02 -45.56
N VAL A 533 -3.25 -0.49 -45.93
CA VAL A 533 -3.00 -1.86 -46.38
C VAL A 533 -2.54 -2.69 -45.18
N LEU A 534 -3.42 -3.57 -44.69
CA LEU A 534 -3.20 -4.36 -43.48
C LEU A 534 -2.91 -5.84 -43.80
N SER A 535 -2.04 -6.48 -43.02
CA SER A 535 -1.81 -7.92 -43.13
C SER A 535 -2.92 -8.74 -42.47
N THR A 536 -3.45 -9.75 -43.15
CA THR A 536 -4.61 -10.53 -42.66
C THR A 536 -4.28 -11.45 -41.49
N THR A 537 -3.01 -11.82 -41.31
CA THR A 537 -2.57 -12.80 -40.30
C THR A 537 -2.13 -12.17 -38.99
N SER A 538 -1.69 -10.91 -39.01
CA SER A 538 -1.08 -10.25 -37.85
C SER A 538 -2.06 -9.40 -37.08
N TRP A 539 -3.06 -8.84 -37.77
CA TRP A 539 -4.09 -7.99 -37.17
C TRP A 539 -5.14 -8.81 -36.40
N PRO A 540 -5.69 -8.27 -35.29
CA PRO A 540 -6.81 -8.88 -34.61
C PRO A 540 -8.06 -8.83 -35.50
N LYS A 541 -9.13 -9.55 -35.14
CA LYS A 541 -10.38 -9.49 -35.89
C LYS A 541 -10.91 -8.06 -35.85
N LEU A 542 -10.81 -7.35 -36.97
CA LEU A 542 -11.22 -5.96 -37.07
C LEU A 542 -12.71 -5.79 -36.74
N SER A 543 -13.55 -6.81 -36.96
CA SER A 543 -14.96 -6.82 -36.53
C SER A 543 -15.19 -6.64 -35.02
N SER A 544 -14.18 -6.91 -34.18
CA SER A 544 -14.22 -6.67 -32.72
C SER A 544 -13.54 -5.38 -32.27
N CYS A 545 -12.77 -4.72 -33.15
CA CYS A 545 -12.23 -3.40 -32.88
C CYS A 545 -13.31 -2.39 -33.26
N LEU A 546 -13.78 -1.58 -32.32
CA LEU A 546 -14.76 -0.54 -32.61
C LEU A 546 -14.04 0.70 -33.16
N PRO A 547 -14.50 1.29 -34.28
CA PRO A 547 -14.01 2.60 -34.72
C PRO A 547 -14.23 3.65 -33.63
N ALA A 548 -13.38 4.68 -33.59
CA ALA A 548 -13.50 5.76 -32.62
C ALA A 548 -14.90 6.41 -32.70
N GLY A 549 -15.65 6.35 -31.59
CA GLY A 549 -17.00 6.93 -31.47
C GLY A 549 -18.18 5.97 -31.67
N GLU A 550 -17.95 4.68 -31.97
CA GLU A 550 -19.03 3.70 -32.15
C GLU A 550 -19.12 2.69 -31.00
N THR A 551 -20.34 2.43 -30.51
CA THR A 551 -20.61 1.52 -29.38
C THR A 551 -20.92 0.08 -29.81
N GLN A 552 -21.05 -0.19 -31.12
CA GLN A 552 -21.50 -1.48 -31.66
C GLN A 552 -20.75 -1.87 -32.93
N PRO A 553 -20.68 -3.17 -33.29
CA PRO A 553 -20.04 -3.63 -34.53
C PRO A 553 -20.85 -3.28 -35.79
N ILE A 554 -20.18 -2.79 -36.83
CA ILE A 554 -20.78 -2.51 -38.15
C ILE A 554 -20.96 -3.83 -38.91
N PRO A 555 -22.03 -4.01 -39.71
CA PRO A 555 -22.18 -5.18 -40.55
C PRO A 555 -20.96 -5.40 -41.47
N ASP A 556 -20.40 -6.61 -41.46
CA ASP A 556 -19.23 -6.96 -42.29
C ASP A 556 -19.52 -6.91 -43.80
N LYS A 557 -20.80 -6.87 -44.21
CA LYS A 557 -21.24 -6.80 -45.60
C LYS A 557 -22.39 -5.81 -45.76
N TYR A 558 -22.17 -4.77 -46.53
CA TYR A 558 -23.18 -3.83 -47.01
C TYR A 558 -22.71 -3.23 -48.34
N ASN A 559 -23.64 -2.64 -49.09
CA ASN A 559 -23.32 -1.99 -50.36
C ASN A 559 -23.02 -0.50 -50.09
N PRO A 560 -21.74 -0.04 -50.16
CA PRO A 560 -21.43 1.38 -50.02
C PRO A 560 -22.07 2.18 -51.15
N HIS A 561 -22.18 3.50 -50.95
CA HIS A 561 -22.71 4.41 -51.97
C HIS A 561 -21.92 4.31 -53.29
N PRO A 562 -22.55 4.38 -54.48
CA PRO A 562 -21.86 4.26 -55.78
C PRO A 562 -20.71 5.24 -55.98
N GLU A 563 -20.82 6.47 -55.45
CA GLU A 563 -19.72 7.46 -55.49
C GLU A 563 -18.49 6.98 -54.71
N LEU A 564 -18.70 6.36 -53.55
CA LEU A 564 -17.64 5.82 -52.69
C LEU A 564 -17.10 4.51 -53.27
N ALA A 565 -17.98 3.66 -53.80
CA ALA A 565 -17.62 2.40 -54.45
C ALA A 565 -16.71 2.61 -55.67
N SER A 566 -17.00 3.62 -56.50
CA SER A 566 -16.14 3.97 -57.65
C SER A 566 -14.74 4.40 -57.17
N ALA A 567 -14.65 5.22 -56.13
CA ALA A 567 -13.36 5.64 -55.57
C ALA A 567 -12.57 4.46 -54.99
N MET A 568 -13.25 3.53 -54.33
CA MET A 568 -12.65 2.29 -53.82
C MET A 568 -12.15 1.37 -54.94
N ASP A 569 -12.89 1.25 -56.04
CA ASP A 569 -12.46 0.45 -57.20
C ASP A 569 -11.27 1.07 -57.93
N ASP A 570 -11.26 2.41 -58.08
CA ASP A 570 -10.14 3.16 -58.64
C ASP A 570 -8.86 2.97 -57.83
N ALA A 571 -8.97 3.04 -56.51
CA ALA A 571 -7.87 2.80 -55.59
C ALA A 571 -7.33 1.37 -55.69
N LYS A 572 -8.25 0.40 -55.78
CA LYS A 572 -7.91 -1.01 -55.94
C LYS A 572 -7.18 -1.27 -57.26
N GLU A 573 -7.58 -0.61 -58.34
CA GLU A 573 -6.88 -0.68 -59.62
C GLU A 573 -5.50 0.00 -59.55
N GLY A 574 -5.41 1.17 -58.93
CA GLY A 574 -4.16 1.89 -58.68
C GLY A 574 -3.14 1.02 -57.92
N TYR A 575 -3.58 0.37 -56.84
CA TYR A 575 -2.73 -0.53 -56.07
C TYR A 575 -2.30 -1.77 -56.87
N LYS A 576 -3.20 -2.35 -57.67
CA LYS A 576 -2.88 -3.50 -58.53
C LYS A 576 -1.79 -3.18 -59.56
N ARG A 577 -1.73 -1.92 -60.04
CA ARG A 577 -0.64 -1.45 -60.92
C ARG A 577 0.69 -1.34 -60.17
N LEU A 578 0.66 -0.92 -58.90
CA LEU A 578 1.84 -0.85 -58.06
C LEU A 578 2.37 -2.25 -57.69
N LYS A 579 1.48 -3.18 -57.32
CA LYS A 579 1.82 -4.56 -56.96
C LYS A 579 0.93 -5.58 -57.66
N ALA A 580 1.42 -6.10 -58.78
CA ALA A 580 0.68 -7.03 -59.64
C ALA A 580 0.36 -8.40 -59.00
N ASN A 581 1.10 -8.81 -57.96
CA ASN A 581 0.97 -10.12 -57.32
C ASN A 581 0.05 -10.14 -56.08
N GLN A 582 -0.54 -9.00 -55.71
CA GLN A 582 -1.38 -8.89 -54.51
C GLN A 582 -2.84 -8.57 -54.86
N ARG A 583 -3.76 -9.03 -54.02
CA ARG A 583 -5.20 -8.73 -54.12
C ARG A 583 -5.63 -8.00 -52.86
N LEU A 584 -6.37 -6.92 -53.02
CA LEU A 584 -6.98 -6.18 -51.92
C LEU A 584 -8.43 -6.61 -51.71
N GLU A 585 -8.78 -6.82 -50.45
CA GLU A 585 -10.14 -7.00 -49.96
C GLU A 585 -10.45 -5.86 -49.00
N TRP A 586 -11.61 -5.22 -49.19
CA TRP A 586 -12.01 -4.06 -48.39
C TRP A 586 -12.65 -4.50 -47.07
N VAL A 587 -12.19 -3.92 -45.97
CA VAL A 587 -12.81 -4.08 -44.65
C VAL A 587 -13.76 -2.90 -44.42
N LEU A 588 -15.02 -3.08 -44.79
CA LEU A 588 -16.03 -2.01 -44.81
C LEU A 588 -16.42 -1.49 -43.42
N SER A 589 -16.08 -2.22 -42.35
CA SER A 589 -16.37 -1.84 -40.97
C SER A 589 -15.42 -0.78 -40.40
N HIS A 590 -14.28 -0.51 -41.05
CA HIS A 590 -13.22 0.38 -40.53
C HIS A 590 -12.88 1.54 -41.48
N GLY A 591 -13.84 1.98 -42.30
CA GLY A 591 -13.66 3.16 -43.15
C GLY A 591 -14.09 4.45 -42.46
N ASN A 592 -13.29 5.51 -42.57
CA ASN A 592 -13.65 6.86 -42.16
C ASN A 592 -13.75 7.75 -43.40
N VAL A 593 -14.82 8.55 -43.46
CA VAL A 593 -15.12 9.46 -44.56
C VAL A 593 -15.43 10.83 -43.97
N THR A 594 -14.69 11.84 -44.40
CA THR A 594 -14.95 13.23 -44.05
C THR A 594 -15.93 13.82 -45.07
N LEU A 595 -17.13 14.18 -44.62
CA LEU A 595 -18.17 14.76 -45.47
C LEU A 595 -18.28 16.26 -45.20
N GLU A 596 -18.18 17.07 -46.24
CA GLU A 596 -18.50 18.49 -46.20
C GLU A 596 -19.97 18.69 -46.55
N LEU A 597 -20.79 19.05 -45.56
CA LEU A 597 -22.20 19.37 -45.74
C LEU A 597 -22.40 20.88 -45.72
N GLN A 598 -23.07 21.42 -46.76
CA GLN A 598 -23.47 22.82 -46.80
C GLN A 598 -24.79 23.00 -46.05
N GLN A 599 -24.74 23.52 -44.82
CA GLN A 599 -25.90 23.76 -43.99
C GLN A 599 -26.19 25.26 -43.83
N LYS A 600 -27.46 25.62 -43.70
CA LYS A 600 -27.90 27.00 -43.48
C LYS A 600 -27.87 27.32 -41.99
N GLU A 601 -27.10 28.33 -41.59
CA GLU A 601 -27.02 28.75 -40.19
C GLU A 601 -28.31 29.49 -39.78
N VAL A 602 -28.96 29.05 -38.70
CA VAL A 602 -30.27 29.58 -38.22
C VAL A 602 -30.19 31.07 -37.84
N SER A 603 -29.01 31.54 -37.41
CA SER A 603 -28.74 32.91 -36.96
C SER A 603 -28.46 33.91 -38.11
N ALA A 604 -27.92 33.45 -39.25
CA ALA A 604 -27.34 34.34 -40.26
C ALA A 604 -27.84 34.14 -41.71
N SER A 605 -28.67 33.14 -41.98
CA SER A 605 -29.13 32.81 -43.35
C SER A 605 -27.99 32.68 -44.38
N ARG A 606 -26.77 32.32 -43.93
CA ARG A 606 -25.61 32.01 -44.76
C ARG A 606 -25.38 30.50 -44.79
N PHE A 607 -24.98 29.97 -45.93
CA PHE A 607 -24.54 28.58 -46.05
C PHE A 607 -23.13 28.46 -45.48
N VAL A 608 -22.94 27.54 -44.53
CA VAL A 608 -21.63 27.19 -43.94
C VAL A 608 -21.33 25.75 -44.34
N ALA A 609 -20.13 25.50 -44.87
CA ALA A 609 -19.64 24.14 -45.09
C ALA A 609 -19.12 23.60 -43.75
N VAL A 610 -19.74 22.54 -43.25
CA VAL A 610 -19.33 21.87 -42.01
C VAL A 610 -18.78 20.50 -42.36
N THR A 611 -17.56 20.21 -41.91
CA THR A 611 -16.90 18.92 -42.05
C THR A 611 -17.35 17.98 -40.94
N TYR A 612 -17.87 16.81 -41.31
CA TYR A 612 -18.22 15.73 -40.38
C TYR A 612 -17.35 14.51 -40.67
N ASP A 613 -16.65 14.02 -39.65
CA ASP A 613 -15.89 12.76 -39.71
C ASP A 613 -16.85 11.62 -39.36
N LEU A 614 -17.26 10.85 -40.37
CA LEU A 614 -18.25 9.79 -40.24
C LEU A 614 -17.65 8.45 -40.65
N SER A 615 -18.17 7.35 -40.08
CA SER A 615 -17.83 6.02 -40.60
C SER A 615 -18.36 5.85 -42.03
N LEU A 616 -17.72 4.99 -42.83
CA LEU A 616 -18.09 4.69 -44.22
C LEU A 616 -19.56 4.25 -44.33
N PHE A 617 -20.04 3.54 -43.32
CA PHE A 617 -21.43 3.13 -43.19
C PHE A 617 -22.36 4.34 -42.99
N SER A 618 -22.04 5.21 -42.03
CA SER A 618 -22.81 6.43 -41.74
C SER A 618 -22.80 7.42 -42.92
N ALA A 619 -21.65 7.60 -43.57
CA ALA A 619 -21.52 8.43 -44.76
C ALA A 619 -22.35 7.88 -45.93
N SER A 620 -22.35 6.57 -46.14
CA SER A 620 -23.17 5.92 -47.17
C SER A 620 -24.66 6.14 -46.92
N ILE A 621 -25.12 6.08 -45.66
CA ILE A 621 -26.52 6.39 -45.31
C ILE A 621 -26.87 7.82 -45.70
N VAL A 622 -26.04 8.79 -45.33
CA VAL A 622 -26.29 10.22 -45.63
C VAL A 622 -26.37 10.45 -47.14
N LEU A 623 -25.48 9.85 -47.92
CA LEU A 623 -25.49 9.96 -49.39
C LEU A 623 -26.69 9.26 -50.02
N TYR A 624 -27.07 8.07 -49.57
CA TYR A 624 -28.28 7.40 -50.06
C TYR A 624 -29.55 8.18 -49.71
N VAL A 625 -29.62 8.80 -48.52
CA VAL A 625 -30.75 9.66 -48.15
C VAL A 625 -30.79 10.90 -49.05
N ARG A 626 -29.64 11.51 -49.39
CA ARG A 626 -29.56 12.61 -50.35
C ARG A 626 -30.12 12.20 -51.72
N ASP A 627 -29.66 11.07 -52.26
CA ASP A 627 -30.04 10.62 -53.60
C ASP A 627 -31.51 10.20 -53.68
N ILE A 628 -32.00 9.46 -52.69
CA ILE A 628 -33.43 9.06 -52.62
C ILE A 628 -34.32 10.28 -52.40
N SER A 629 -33.90 11.25 -51.58
CA SER A 629 -34.66 12.50 -51.40
C SER A 629 -34.70 13.34 -52.69
N ALA A 630 -33.63 13.32 -53.48
CA ALA A 630 -33.59 14.01 -54.78
C ALA A 630 -34.42 13.30 -55.87
N GLU A 631 -34.52 11.97 -55.83
CA GLU A 631 -35.33 11.19 -56.77
C GLU A 631 -36.84 11.27 -56.49
N VAL A 632 -37.24 11.34 -55.22
CA VAL A 632 -38.64 11.24 -54.78
C VAL A 632 -39.24 12.60 -54.41
N ASP A 633 -38.41 13.65 -54.30
CA ASP A 633 -38.80 15.01 -53.84
C ASP A 633 -39.56 14.99 -52.49
N ALA A 634 -39.31 13.95 -51.68
CA ALA A 634 -39.94 13.62 -50.41
C ALA A 634 -38.93 12.94 -49.47
N PRO A 635 -39.14 12.92 -48.14
CA PRO A 635 -38.20 12.30 -47.21
C PRO A 635 -38.04 10.80 -47.48
N ALA A 636 -36.78 10.35 -47.53
CA ALA A 636 -36.41 8.99 -47.93
C ALA A 636 -36.94 7.95 -46.93
N PRO A 637 -37.75 6.96 -47.37
CA PRO A 637 -38.23 5.91 -46.47
C PRO A 637 -37.08 4.98 -46.06
N LEU A 638 -37.02 4.64 -44.77
CA LEU A 638 -35.99 3.78 -44.17
C LEU A 638 -35.85 2.43 -44.87
N VAL A 639 -36.97 1.89 -45.37
CA VAL A 639 -37.04 0.62 -46.10
C VAL A 639 -36.28 0.71 -47.43
N ALA A 640 -36.42 1.81 -48.17
CA ALA A 640 -35.72 2.00 -49.44
C ALA A 640 -34.20 2.17 -49.23
N VAL A 641 -33.79 2.87 -48.16
CA VAL A 641 -32.37 3.00 -47.78
C VAL A 641 -31.80 1.63 -47.37
N ALA A 642 -32.56 0.85 -46.59
CA ALA A 642 -32.19 -0.49 -46.16
C ALA A 642 -32.05 -1.47 -47.34
N GLU A 643 -32.95 -1.42 -48.32
CA GLU A 643 -32.88 -2.20 -49.55
C GLU A 643 -31.66 -1.84 -50.41
N ARG A 644 -31.37 -0.54 -50.60
CA ARG A 644 -30.19 -0.10 -51.38
C ARG A 644 -28.87 -0.48 -50.70
N MET A 645 -28.80 -0.39 -49.38
CA MET A 645 -27.62 -0.79 -48.59
C MET A 645 -27.50 -2.30 -48.42
N GLY A 646 -28.58 -3.07 -48.65
CA GLY A 646 -28.61 -4.53 -48.46
C GLY A 646 -28.61 -4.97 -46.99
N VAL A 647 -29.10 -4.12 -46.07
CA VAL A 647 -29.05 -4.34 -44.62
C VAL A 647 -30.47 -4.41 -44.03
N LYS A 648 -30.65 -5.15 -42.92
CA LYS A 648 -31.93 -5.20 -42.23
C LYS A 648 -32.30 -3.81 -41.64
N PRO A 649 -33.57 -3.37 -41.73
CA PRO A 649 -33.99 -2.05 -41.26
C PRO A 649 -33.77 -1.84 -39.75
N GLN A 650 -33.76 -2.91 -38.95
CA GLN A 650 -33.49 -2.84 -37.50
C GLN A 650 -32.06 -2.38 -37.17
N VAL A 651 -31.06 -2.84 -37.94
CA VAL A 651 -29.65 -2.44 -37.74
C VAL A 651 -29.45 -0.99 -38.13
N LEU A 652 -30.15 -0.55 -39.18
CA LEU A 652 -30.13 0.83 -39.64
C LEU A 652 -30.76 1.78 -38.59
N GLN A 653 -31.90 1.38 -38.01
CA GLN A 653 -32.61 2.16 -36.99
C GLN A 653 -31.78 2.37 -35.71
N GLN A 654 -31.02 1.36 -35.28
CA GLN A 654 -30.13 1.44 -34.12
C GLN A 654 -28.92 2.38 -34.33
N ARG A 655 -28.54 2.65 -35.59
CA ARG A 655 -27.41 3.52 -35.93
C ARG A 655 -27.81 4.95 -36.23
N ILE A 656 -29.00 5.13 -36.78
CA ILE A 656 -29.58 6.45 -37.05
C ILE A 656 -29.78 7.25 -35.75
N SER A 657 -29.98 6.61 -34.60
CA SER A 657 -30.11 7.30 -33.30
C SER A 657 -28.91 8.18 -32.94
N HIS A 658 -27.70 7.83 -33.39
CA HIS A 658 -26.50 8.64 -33.18
C HIS A 658 -26.33 9.77 -34.21
N LEU A 659 -26.99 9.65 -35.38
CA LEU A 659 -26.96 10.61 -36.48
C LEU A 659 -28.12 11.62 -36.42
N ILE A 660 -29.18 11.29 -35.69
CA ILE A 660 -30.24 12.21 -35.30
C ILE A 660 -29.82 12.84 -33.98
N PRO A 661 -29.78 14.18 -33.87
CA PRO A 661 -30.29 15.20 -34.79
C PRO A 661 -29.17 16.00 -35.49
N SER A 662 -27.94 15.50 -35.50
CA SER A 662 -26.73 16.21 -35.93
C SER A 662 -26.53 16.27 -37.44
N VAL A 663 -27.03 15.27 -38.17
CA VAL A 663 -26.86 15.15 -39.64
C VAL A 663 -28.17 14.77 -40.34
N LEU A 664 -29.02 13.97 -39.69
CA LEU A 664 -30.28 13.47 -40.24
C LEU A 664 -31.48 13.93 -39.40
N LEU A 665 -32.59 14.25 -40.06
CA LEU A 665 -33.90 14.49 -39.44
C LEU A 665 -34.83 13.31 -39.74
N SER A 666 -35.51 12.82 -38.70
CA SER A 666 -36.56 11.81 -38.83
C SER A 666 -37.93 12.48 -38.88
N ALA A 667 -38.75 12.11 -39.85
CA ALA A 667 -40.18 12.41 -39.89
C ALA A 667 -40.98 11.10 -39.85
N ASP A 668 -42.08 11.10 -39.08
CA ASP A 668 -42.97 9.96 -38.82
C ASP A 668 -42.29 8.73 -38.20
N ASP A 669 -42.24 8.63 -36.87
CA ASP A 669 -41.86 7.42 -36.11
C ASP A 669 -40.57 6.71 -36.58
N ASN A 670 -39.51 7.43 -36.98
CA ASN A 670 -38.26 6.85 -37.53
C ASN A 670 -38.44 6.08 -38.85
N LYS A 671 -39.49 6.36 -39.62
CA LYS A 671 -39.75 5.69 -40.90
C LYS A 671 -39.28 6.48 -42.12
N THR A 672 -39.18 7.81 -42.04
CA THR A 672 -38.66 8.64 -43.13
C THR A 672 -37.52 9.53 -42.67
N LEU A 673 -36.49 9.67 -43.51
CA LEU A 673 -35.25 10.38 -43.22
C LEU A 673 -35.07 11.52 -44.22
N SER A 674 -34.62 12.67 -43.74
CA SER A 674 -34.17 13.78 -44.58
C SER A 674 -32.83 14.30 -44.09
N VAL A 675 -31.99 14.79 -45.01
CA VAL A 675 -30.72 15.44 -44.64
C VAL A 675 -31.04 16.79 -44.00
N GLN A 676 -30.44 17.07 -42.85
CA GLN A 676 -30.68 18.31 -42.13
C GLN A 676 -30.11 19.51 -42.90
N THR A 677 -30.96 20.48 -43.22
CA THR A 677 -30.59 21.70 -43.96
C THR A 677 -30.22 22.87 -43.05
N ASN A 678 -30.51 22.78 -41.75
CA ASN A 678 -30.23 23.82 -40.75
C ASN A 678 -29.07 23.38 -39.84
N TYR A 679 -28.08 24.25 -39.62
CA TYR A 679 -27.00 23.98 -38.67
C TYR A 679 -27.54 24.00 -37.23
N VAL A 680 -27.54 22.85 -36.57
CA VAL A 680 -27.83 22.74 -35.14
C VAL A 680 -26.51 22.38 -34.44
N SER A 681 -25.91 23.36 -33.79
CA SER A 681 -24.69 23.14 -33.00
C SER A 681 -24.97 22.12 -31.89
N THR A 682 -24.06 21.17 -31.70
CA THR A 682 -24.11 20.14 -30.64
C THR A 682 -24.19 20.73 -29.23
N SER A 683 -23.93 22.04 -29.07
CA SER A 683 -24.08 22.79 -27.82
C SER A 683 -25.53 23.06 -27.39
N ASN A 684 -26.53 22.85 -28.25
CA ASN A 684 -27.94 23.12 -27.94
C ASN A 684 -28.73 21.89 -27.46
N PHE A 685 -28.09 20.72 -27.30
CA PHE A 685 -28.73 19.55 -26.71
C PHE A 685 -28.34 19.41 -25.24
N THR A 686 -29.19 19.93 -24.36
CA THR A 686 -29.33 19.36 -23.02
C THR A 686 -30.00 18.00 -23.21
N PHE A 687 -29.28 16.92 -22.89
CA PHE A 687 -29.92 15.64 -22.67
C PHE A 687 -30.94 15.85 -21.55
N ASP A 688 -32.23 15.79 -21.89
CA ASP A 688 -33.26 15.54 -20.89
C ASP A 688 -32.92 14.16 -20.34
N ASP A 689 -32.73 14.08 -19.02
CA ASP A 689 -32.45 12.82 -18.33
C ASP A 689 -33.42 11.77 -18.86
N ALA A 690 -32.86 10.70 -19.42
CA ALA A 690 -33.66 9.54 -19.76
C ALA A 690 -34.38 9.14 -18.47
N GLU A 691 -35.71 9.27 -18.44
CA GLU A 691 -36.52 8.59 -17.44
C GLU A 691 -35.99 7.16 -17.37
N GLU A 692 -35.51 6.77 -16.19
CA GLU A 692 -35.02 5.44 -15.89
C GLU A 692 -36.09 4.43 -16.31
N GLY A 693 -36.01 3.95 -17.54
CA GLY A 693 -36.79 2.81 -17.99
C GLY A 693 -36.34 1.64 -17.13
N GLU A 694 -37.24 1.17 -16.26
CA GLU A 694 -37.02 0.09 -15.30
C GLU A 694 -35.99 -0.91 -15.81
N GLU A 695 -34.85 -0.99 -15.11
CA GLU A 695 -33.76 -1.91 -15.41
C GLU A 695 -34.32 -3.30 -15.73
N GLN A 696 -34.11 -3.78 -16.95
CA GLN A 696 -34.40 -5.16 -17.32
C GLN A 696 -33.58 -6.08 -16.41
N PRO A 697 -34.21 -6.84 -15.50
CA PRO A 697 -33.48 -7.59 -14.50
C PRO A 697 -33.01 -8.90 -15.12
N ALA A 698 -31.69 -9.08 -15.08
CA ALA A 698 -30.89 -10.11 -15.73
C ALA A 698 -30.65 -9.81 -17.22
N GLY A 699 -29.40 -9.44 -17.55
CA GLY A 699 -28.85 -9.22 -18.90
C GLY A 699 -28.90 -10.45 -19.81
N LEU A 700 -30.07 -11.04 -19.94
CA LEU A 700 -30.45 -12.10 -20.86
C LEU A 700 -30.74 -11.45 -22.21
N SER A 701 -30.20 -12.03 -23.28
CA SER A 701 -30.51 -11.56 -24.63
C SER A 701 -32.01 -11.76 -24.94
N PRO A 702 -32.61 -10.98 -25.86
CA PRO A 702 -34.01 -11.17 -26.25
C PRO A 702 -34.30 -12.60 -26.76
N ASP A 703 -33.31 -13.27 -27.35
CA ASP A 703 -33.41 -14.65 -27.80
C ASP A 703 -33.48 -15.65 -26.63
N GLN A 704 -32.71 -15.42 -25.57
CA GLN A 704 -32.77 -16.22 -24.34
C GLN A 704 -34.12 -16.05 -23.64
N MET A 705 -34.66 -14.83 -23.57
CA MET A 705 -36.01 -14.61 -23.01
C MET A 705 -37.08 -15.38 -23.81
N ASN A 706 -36.99 -15.40 -25.14
CA ASN A 706 -37.94 -16.15 -25.97
C ASN A 706 -37.79 -17.67 -25.82
N MET A 707 -36.57 -18.18 -25.67
CA MET A 707 -36.31 -19.60 -25.39
C MET A 707 -36.87 -20.00 -24.01
N LEU A 708 -36.60 -19.20 -22.98
CA LEU A 708 -37.11 -19.40 -21.62
C LEU A 708 -38.65 -19.36 -21.59
N LEU A 709 -39.25 -18.42 -22.30
CA LEU A 709 -40.71 -18.33 -22.46
C LEU A 709 -41.29 -19.56 -23.15
N SER A 710 -40.67 -20.05 -24.23
CA SER A 710 -41.12 -21.24 -24.96
C SER A 710 -41.10 -22.48 -24.04
N MET A 711 -40.02 -22.65 -23.27
CA MET A 711 -39.89 -23.73 -22.30
C MET A 711 -40.87 -23.59 -21.13
N LEU A 712 -41.07 -22.37 -20.63
CA LEU A 712 -42.06 -22.07 -19.59
C LEU A 712 -43.48 -22.40 -20.07
N LYS A 713 -43.84 -22.05 -21.31
CA LYS A 713 -45.13 -22.42 -21.91
C LYS A 713 -45.29 -23.92 -22.05
N ALA A 714 -44.24 -24.64 -22.44
CA ALA A 714 -44.26 -26.11 -22.51
C ALA A 714 -44.44 -26.75 -21.13
N MET A 715 -43.77 -26.22 -20.11
CA MET A 715 -43.90 -26.70 -18.73
C MET A 715 -45.29 -26.42 -18.14
N LEU A 716 -45.82 -25.21 -18.34
CA LEU A 716 -47.17 -24.84 -17.87
C LEU A 716 -48.26 -25.60 -18.63
N LYS A 717 -48.02 -26.02 -19.88
CA LYS A 717 -48.90 -26.93 -20.61
C LYS A 717 -48.93 -28.35 -20.02
N ALA A 718 -47.84 -28.78 -19.38
CA ALA A 718 -47.74 -30.11 -18.77
C ALA A 718 -48.19 -30.15 -17.30
N ARG A 719 -48.06 -29.04 -16.55
CA ARG A 719 -48.36 -28.96 -15.10
C ARG A 719 -49.52 -28.03 -14.71
N GLU A 720 -50.17 -27.40 -15.69
CA GLU A 720 -51.32 -26.47 -15.61
C GLU A 720 -51.11 -25.20 -14.76
N ALA A 721 -50.68 -25.29 -13.49
CA ALA A 721 -50.41 -24.16 -12.61
C ALA A 721 -49.18 -24.40 -11.75
N CYS A 722 -48.23 -23.47 -11.72
CA CYS A 722 -46.98 -23.61 -10.96
C CYS A 722 -46.64 -22.34 -10.16
N GLY A 723 -46.02 -22.52 -8.99
CA GLY A 723 -45.46 -21.43 -8.21
C GLY A 723 -44.13 -20.94 -8.77
N ALA A 724 -43.74 -19.71 -8.46
CA ALA A 724 -42.47 -19.14 -8.90
C ALA A 724 -41.24 -19.97 -8.46
N SER A 725 -41.30 -20.59 -7.27
CA SER A 725 -40.25 -21.48 -6.76
C SER A 725 -40.12 -22.77 -7.58
N ASP A 726 -41.24 -23.35 -8.00
CA ASP A 726 -41.25 -24.60 -8.76
C ASP A 726 -40.78 -24.39 -10.20
N ILE A 727 -41.18 -23.26 -10.77
CA ILE A 727 -40.69 -22.77 -12.07
C ILE A 727 -39.18 -22.56 -12.00
N PHE A 728 -38.70 -21.83 -10.98
CA PHE A 728 -37.28 -21.57 -10.79
C PHE A 728 -36.47 -22.86 -10.62
N ASN A 729 -36.91 -23.77 -9.78
CA ASN A 729 -36.24 -25.05 -9.55
C ASN A 729 -36.21 -25.92 -10.81
N SER A 730 -37.31 -25.95 -11.57
CA SER A 730 -37.36 -26.69 -12.84
C SER A 730 -36.41 -26.09 -13.88
N MET A 731 -36.42 -24.76 -14.04
CA MET A 731 -35.55 -24.06 -14.99
C MET A 731 -34.07 -24.14 -14.61
N LYS A 732 -33.76 -24.23 -13.31
CA LYS A 732 -32.41 -24.49 -12.80
C LYS A 732 -31.97 -25.93 -13.08
N MET A 733 -32.85 -26.92 -12.92
CA MET A 733 -32.56 -28.32 -13.25
C MET A 733 -32.28 -28.54 -14.75
N PHE A 734 -32.93 -27.75 -15.63
CA PHE A 734 -32.62 -27.75 -17.07
C PHE A 734 -31.37 -26.94 -17.44
N GLY A 735 -30.67 -26.33 -16.47
CA GLY A 735 -29.38 -25.65 -16.66
C GLY A 735 -29.45 -24.32 -17.45
N GLN A 736 -30.66 -23.77 -17.64
CA GLN A 736 -30.91 -22.69 -18.60
C GLN A 736 -31.04 -21.30 -17.94
N PHE A 737 -31.18 -21.22 -16.62
CA PHE A 737 -31.31 -19.96 -15.89
C PHE A 737 -30.23 -19.84 -14.81
N GLN A 738 -29.37 -18.82 -14.92
CA GLN A 738 -28.27 -18.54 -13.99
C GLN A 738 -28.59 -17.47 -12.94
N GLY A 739 -29.78 -16.85 -12.99
CA GLY A 739 -30.19 -15.79 -12.07
C GLY A 739 -30.70 -16.28 -10.71
N SER A 740 -31.01 -15.34 -9.82
CA SER A 740 -31.64 -15.63 -8.52
C SER A 740 -33.15 -15.88 -8.65
N ILE A 741 -33.78 -16.40 -7.59
CA ILE A 741 -35.24 -16.59 -7.56
C ILE A 741 -36.01 -15.26 -7.69
N ASP A 742 -35.41 -14.15 -7.24
CA ASP A 742 -36.01 -12.82 -7.33
C ASP A 742 -35.97 -12.29 -8.77
N ASP A 743 -34.88 -12.57 -9.49
CA ASP A 743 -34.78 -12.26 -10.92
C ASP A 743 -35.81 -13.04 -11.74
N MET A 744 -36.03 -14.32 -11.39
CA MET A 744 -37.08 -15.13 -12.01
C MET A 744 -38.48 -14.58 -11.72
N ARG A 745 -38.75 -14.08 -10.51
CA ARG A 745 -40.05 -13.45 -10.20
C ARG A 745 -40.28 -12.18 -11.01
N ARG A 746 -39.26 -11.33 -11.16
CA ARG A 746 -39.34 -10.13 -12.01
C ARG A 746 -39.56 -10.49 -13.47
N LEU A 747 -38.85 -11.51 -13.97
CA LEU A 747 -39.00 -12.00 -15.35
C LEU A 747 -40.43 -12.56 -15.60
N LEU A 748 -40.97 -13.32 -14.64
CA LEU A 748 -42.37 -13.78 -14.69
C LEU A 748 -43.36 -12.61 -14.65
N GLN A 749 -43.11 -11.57 -13.87
CA GLN A 749 -43.92 -10.34 -13.86
C GLN A 749 -43.88 -9.61 -15.20
N ILE A 750 -42.72 -9.51 -15.85
CA ILE A 750 -42.59 -8.95 -17.20
C ILE A 750 -43.40 -9.77 -18.21
N PHE A 751 -43.38 -11.10 -18.12
CA PHE A 751 -44.20 -11.95 -19.02
C PHE A 751 -45.70 -11.87 -18.75
N VAL A 752 -46.11 -11.60 -17.50
CA VAL A 752 -47.50 -11.29 -17.16
C VAL A 752 -47.91 -9.92 -17.71
N ALA A 753 -47.05 -8.91 -17.57
CA ALA A 753 -47.28 -7.57 -18.13
C ALA A 753 -47.38 -7.58 -19.67
N GLN A 754 -46.59 -8.44 -20.32
CA GLN A 754 -46.68 -8.68 -21.77
C GLN A 754 -47.90 -9.53 -22.20
N GLY A 755 -48.76 -9.95 -21.26
CA GLY A 755 -49.95 -10.76 -21.52
C GLY A 755 -49.66 -12.21 -21.94
N LYS A 756 -48.42 -12.68 -21.75
CA LYS A 756 -47.98 -14.02 -22.19
C LYS A 756 -48.24 -15.09 -21.13
N LEU A 757 -48.49 -14.69 -19.88
CA LEU A 757 -48.82 -15.51 -18.72
C LEU A 757 -49.94 -14.85 -17.91
N ALA A 758 -50.73 -15.65 -17.20
CA ALA A 758 -51.74 -15.17 -16.26
C ALA A 758 -51.41 -15.64 -14.84
N VAL A 759 -51.85 -14.90 -13.83
CA VAL A 759 -51.72 -15.26 -12.42
C VAL A 759 -53.11 -15.53 -11.85
N ASN A 760 -53.33 -16.73 -11.32
CA ASN A 760 -54.58 -17.07 -10.63
C ASN A 760 -54.66 -16.44 -9.23
N GLU A 761 -55.86 -16.40 -8.63
CA GLU A 761 -56.13 -15.86 -7.28
C GLU A 761 -55.23 -16.48 -6.18
N ALA A 762 -54.72 -17.69 -6.40
CA ALA A 762 -53.77 -18.38 -5.52
C ALA A 762 -52.28 -18.02 -5.77
N LYS A 763 -51.97 -16.96 -6.52
CA LYS A 763 -50.60 -16.54 -6.93
C LYS A 763 -49.80 -17.60 -7.71
N LEU A 764 -50.49 -18.48 -8.44
CA LEU A 764 -49.88 -19.46 -9.34
C LEU A 764 -49.90 -18.94 -10.78
N TYR A 765 -48.81 -19.17 -11.52
CA TYR A 765 -48.69 -18.78 -12.91
C TYR A 765 -49.31 -19.85 -13.81
N THR A 766 -50.15 -19.42 -14.75
CA THR A 766 -50.81 -20.27 -15.75
C THR A 766 -50.69 -19.67 -17.14
N LEU A 767 -50.99 -20.46 -18.16
CA LEU A 767 -51.18 -19.93 -19.51
C LEU A 767 -52.49 -19.11 -19.55
N PRO A 768 -52.52 -17.98 -20.29
CA PRO A 768 -53.76 -17.24 -20.49
C PRO A 768 -54.76 -18.15 -21.21
N LYS A 769 -55.98 -18.27 -20.67
CA LYS A 769 -57.10 -18.90 -21.39
C LYS A 769 -57.48 -17.95 -22.51
N GLY A 770 -57.31 -18.40 -23.76
CA GLY A 770 -57.73 -17.66 -24.95
C GLY A 770 -59.24 -17.48 -25.00
#